data_AF-A0A2V1ED85-F1
#
_entry.id   AF-A0A2V1ED85-F1
#
_cell.length_a   1.000
_cell.length_b   1.000
_cell.length_c   1.000
_cell.angle_alpha   90.00
_cell.angle_beta   90.00
_cell.angle_gamma   90.00
#
_symmetry.space_group_name_H-M   'P 1'
#
loop_
_entity.id
_entity.type
_entity.pdbx_description
1 polymer ?
#
loop_
_entity_poly.entity_id
_entity_poly.type
_entity_poly.pdbx_seq_one_letter_code
_entity_poly.pdbx_strand_id
1 'polypeptide(L)'
;MVIVSGSDKASRYIAQLDEARCAGRWNEVPELCRKVEKHASHRRCLTLTARSEAQIAAQSPQRPSTASSASSSSLANLIPPLQLAVDEEVDHAQDAFQATVCLGWIHYVLQEPGLAIARLPKDFAAVASKMQETSMSGWTRVCIVKGAFLKGWSQEDTGSLEDAVRTYRSVLPFLSDKLTSATPQFRAWTERLLVRLCLLSDQTSNTREYISSSEALQIFRYWALYWDSAAKAHGAASADGAKARRSAWKAYYDTLSDILRRGLPYEPESGSSNGSSEKHSISSSNRLLQHAELKKVETIYEGLLLKETLFPKASETNHEIVSWADSVMENWRFLCGSTWSNADLGAGGKEAVGRGVLDILYRAATKTFHSTQLLRYLFTVHASLADFDLAIKAYDSYVEIITRGKDRVEKTGEEDATIDDDGTVLMVSAEAIRLLCRYGSMKEAEKAIQISLHIEKWLEQSEHIRSSKSEAGSVNSIEMLIEPRALASAYAAMGISQAQWARYTYEADARASLQAKAEQYLRRSLEPSLQDSKNIDVLYALALVLAEKRDIATAIKVAKTTLSEETKQKTSVNIGGRISAGPAVEFGRERKLIPVWHLLALLLSAKEEDYAAAQKACEAAFEQFGDPSILFGEEEDNSYRSEHLKEIDGQNRANSGIIDQMESFEKMGILHVKMTQLSLLEEIEGVSVAVDGCDELLALHARLFGDTSAETSSLPVPAPAPSTMAPPKTAVGSSIRGSILRGRSSVRSAQKLTPSTDPTVTGPHESNLSGQPITAPSIQVTDEDGSHNNHNHHHLFHHSKNSDGQPGVQRSSSKLQKRSASSLRRKSQMDAEQAPDVPQLPEGINTNTPTQNTTGSTGHTRQTSLSGSTRKSIENLDRPLRPIPHNMPPTSQPPPSGHKDQPPKQDTRLPGPFPNASHVTPDPYFSRIQARRQKVAMLVSIWIFISGLYSRAKKFENAKDAAKEAFDLVGLFESEITRDSCSSKALAEKGWGGGKSVEELWADVFATRGQLLLAQELKHEARAEFERALQHFPDHPVAIVGLSDILLDIYCEVIPLEKGSKNLKKTFAETQHRLAARDRAFGLLSTLTKLGSGWDFSEAWYALSRAYEESGEIERAKKALWWVVELEDAHPIRDWDNATVGGFVL
;
A
#
# COMPACT_ATOMS: atom_id res chain seq x y z
N MET A 1 -13.94 65.43 58.73
CA MET A 1 -13.63 65.15 57.31
C MET A 1 -12.19 64.65 57.23
N VAL A 2 -11.97 63.35 57.02
CA VAL A 2 -10.63 62.74 56.89
C VAL A 2 -10.60 62.02 55.55
N ILE A 3 -9.57 62.28 54.74
CA ILE A 3 -9.54 61.85 53.34
C ILE A 3 -9.21 60.36 53.24
N VAL A 4 -10.10 59.61 52.58
CA VAL A 4 -9.96 58.17 52.34
C VAL A 4 -8.84 57.91 51.33
N SER A 5 -7.63 57.67 51.82
CA SER A 5 -6.47 57.23 51.02
C SER A 5 -6.09 55.75 51.24
N GLY A 6 -6.87 55.04 52.08
CA GLY A 6 -6.71 53.61 52.35
C GLY A 6 -7.26 52.73 51.22
N SER A 7 -8.42 53.09 50.66
CA SER A 7 -9.15 52.29 49.67
C SER A 7 -8.29 51.96 48.44
N ASP A 8 -7.71 52.98 47.78
CA ASP A 8 -6.81 52.82 46.65
C ASP A 8 -5.65 51.85 46.90
N LYS A 9 -5.04 51.91 48.09
CA LYS A 9 -3.89 51.06 48.44
C LYS A 9 -4.32 49.63 48.73
N ALA A 10 -5.46 49.45 49.40
CA ALA A 10 -6.09 48.14 49.58
C ALA A 10 -6.41 47.49 48.24
N SER A 11 -7.15 48.17 47.35
CA SER A 11 -7.54 47.66 46.04
C SER A 11 -6.32 47.32 45.16
N ARG A 12 -5.26 48.14 45.18
CA ARG A 12 -4.01 47.86 44.46
C ARG A 12 -3.30 46.60 44.98
N TYR A 13 -3.21 46.39 46.30
CA TYR A 13 -2.59 45.17 46.84
C TYR A 13 -3.45 43.92 46.63
N ILE A 14 -4.78 44.03 46.65
CA ILE A 14 -5.69 42.94 46.31
C ILE A 14 -5.54 42.56 44.82
N ALA A 15 -5.48 43.55 43.92
CA ALA A 15 -5.23 43.30 42.50
C ALA A 15 -3.86 42.64 42.25
N GLN A 16 -2.80 43.11 42.92
CA GLN A 16 -1.47 42.48 42.85
C GLN A 16 -1.45 41.05 43.39
N LEU A 17 -2.25 40.75 44.43
CA LEU A 17 -2.39 39.39 44.99
C LEU A 17 -3.13 38.46 44.02
N ASP A 18 -4.19 38.94 43.37
CA ASP A 18 -4.93 38.22 42.32
C ASP A 18 -4.04 37.95 41.09
N GLU A 19 -3.28 38.95 40.65
CA GLU A 19 -2.30 38.87 39.55
C GLU A 19 -1.16 37.89 39.86
N ALA A 20 -0.58 37.95 41.07
CA ALA A 20 0.49 37.06 41.50
C ALA A 20 0.03 35.59 41.54
N ARG A 21 -1.17 35.33 42.09
CA ARG A 21 -1.78 33.97 42.07
C ARG A 21 -2.04 33.54 40.62
N CYS A 22 -2.67 34.36 39.79
CA CYS A 22 -2.93 34.08 38.37
C CYS A 22 -1.66 33.79 37.55
N ALA A 23 -0.54 34.45 37.87
CA ALA A 23 0.76 34.23 37.25
C ALA A 23 1.50 33.01 37.81
N GLY A 24 1.08 32.44 38.94
CA GLY A 24 1.81 31.39 39.66
C GLY A 24 3.05 31.89 40.42
N ARG A 25 3.13 33.18 40.76
CA ARG A 25 4.23 33.80 41.51
C ARG A 25 4.09 33.55 43.02
N TRP A 26 4.03 32.27 43.40
CA TRP A 26 3.77 31.82 44.78
C TRP A 26 4.74 32.40 45.82
N ASN A 27 5.97 32.72 45.43
CA ASN A 27 6.98 33.34 46.29
C ASN A 27 6.61 34.78 46.74
N GLU A 28 5.81 35.52 45.94
CA GLU A 28 5.37 36.89 46.25
C GLU A 28 4.13 36.91 47.14
N VAL A 29 3.33 35.84 47.13
CA VAL A 29 2.04 35.74 47.79
C VAL A 29 2.09 35.98 49.31
N PRO A 30 3.04 35.43 50.11
CA PRO A 30 3.09 35.68 51.55
C PRO A 30 3.27 37.16 51.93
N GLU A 31 4.10 37.88 51.18
CA GLU A 31 4.33 39.32 51.37
C GLU A 31 3.15 40.17 50.87
N LEU A 32 2.49 39.75 49.80
CA LEU A 32 1.25 40.39 49.34
C LEU A 32 0.10 40.19 50.35
N CYS A 33 -0.07 38.99 50.92
CA CYS A 33 -1.02 38.76 52.01
C CYS A 33 -0.74 39.65 53.23
N ARG A 34 0.54 39.83 53.62
CA ARG A 34 0.93 40.74 54.72
C ARG A 34 0.58 42.20 54.42
N LYS A 35 0.69 42.64 53.17
CA LYS A 35 0.28 43.99 52.72
C LYS A 35 -1.23 44.15 52.68
N VAL A 36 -1.96 43.14 52.21
CA VAL A 36 -3.44 43.14 52.21
C VAL A 36 -3.98 43.17 53.64
N GLU A 37 -3.49 42.36 54.58
CA GLU A 37 -3.92 42.41 55.99
C GLU A 37 -3.70 43.77 56.65
N LYS A 38 -2.61 44.46 56.31
CA LYS A 38 -2.30 45.80 56.84
C LYS A 38 -3.25 46.90 56.30
N HIS A 39 -3.85 46.70 55.14
CA HIS A 39 -4.63 47.74 54.44
C HIS A 39 -6.12 47.38 54.21
N ALA A 40 -6.48 46.12 54.36
CA ALA A 40 -7.81 45.54 54.15
C ALA A 40 -8.03 44.37 55.13
N SER A 41 -7.87 44.63 56.44
CA SER A 41 -7.93 43.63 57.51
C SER A 41 -9.25 42.83 57.59
N HIS A 42 -10.32 43.30 56.94
CA HIS A 42 -11.59 42.59 56.79
C HIS A 42 -11.52 41.43 55.78
N ARG A 43 -10.61 41.44 54.79
CA ARG A 43 -10.45 40.38 53.76
C ARG A 43 -9.65 39.18 54.29
N ARG A 44 -9.95 38.72 55.51
CA ARG A 44 -9.22 37.66 56.22
C ARG A 44 -9.33 36.30 55.51
N CYS A 45 -10.50 36.00 54.92
CA CYS A 45 -10.70 34.78 54.15
C CYS A 45 -9.75 34.71 52.94
N LEU A 46 -9.61 35.81 52.20
CA LEU A 46 -8.70 35.91 51.05
C LEU A 46 -7.23 35.68 51.42
N THR A 47 -6.73 36.32 52.47
CA THR A 47 -5.29 36.26 52.82
C THR A 47 -4.90 34.94 53.47
N LEU A 48 -5.82 34.31 54.22
CA LEU A 48 -5.65 32.93 54.68
C LEU A 48 -5.62 31.96 53.49
N THR A 49 -6.62 32.02 52.61
CA THR A 49 -6.72 31.17 51.41
C THR A 49 -5.47 31.25 50.55
N ALA A 50 -5.01 32.47 50.22
CA ALA A 50 -3.84 32.66 49.37
C ALA A 50 -2.54 32.14 50.04
N ARG A 51 -2.41 32.21 51.38
CA ARG A 51 -1.29 31.57 52.10
C ARG A 51 -1.36 30.05 52.05
N SER A 52 -2.54 29.46 52.27
CA SER A 52 -2.73 28.01 52.16
C SER A 52 -2.44 27.52 50.75
N GLU A 53 -2.88 28.23 49.71
CA GLU A 53 -2.54 27.91 48.32
C GLU A 53 -1.04 27.99 48.04
N ALA A 54 -0.33 28.98 48.58
CA ALA A 54 1.13 29.07 48.46
C ALA A 54 1.85 27.93 49.21
N GLN A 55 1.33 27.48 50.36
CA GLN A 55 1.86 26.33 51.10
C GLN A 55 1.62 25.01 50.35
N ILE A 56 0.46 24.82 49.73
CA ILE A 56 0.19 23.66 48.85
C ILE A 56 1.10 23.70 47.62
N ALA A 57 1.25 24.87 46.98
CA ALA A 57 2.12 25.03 45.81
C ALA A 57 3.62 24.79 46.11
N ALA A 58 4.07 25.06 47.35
CA ALA A 58 5.42 24.73 47.80
C ALA A 58 5.64 23.22 48.02
N GLN A 59 4.57 22.44 48.22
CA GLN A 59 4.61 20.98 48.37
C GLN A 59 4.46 20.31 46.99
N SER A 60 5.51 20.41 46.17
CA SER A 60 5.54 19.82 44.82
C SER A 60 5.31 18.31 44.84
N PRO A 61 4.44 17.76 43.95
CA PRO A 61 4.12 16.34 43.90
C PRO A 61 5.25 15.44 43.36
N GLN A 62 6.36 16.00 42.87
CA GLN A 62 7.52 15.24 42.35
C GLN A 62 8.56 14.90 43.44
N ARG A 63 8.15 14.69 44.70
CA ARG A 63 9.08 14.32 45.80
C ARG A 63 8.99 12.82 46.12
N PRO A 64 10.13 12.11 46.34
CA PRO A 64 10.09 10.68 46.66
C PRO A 64 9.23 10.33 47.88
N SER A 65 8.56 9.17 47.81
CA SER A 65 7.57 8.69 48.78
C SER A 65 8.10 8.39 50.19
N THR A 66 9.41 8.48 50.42
CA THR A 66 10.06 8.26 51.72
C THR A 66 9.98 9.45 52.68
N ALA A 67 9.43 10.59 52.28
CA ALA A 67 9.31 11.81 53.09
C ALA A 67 7.87 12.33 53.29
N SER A 68 6.86 11.59 52.83
CA SER A 68 5.46 12.05 52.72
C SER A 68 4.72 12.21 54.06
N SER A 69 5.06 11.38 55.06
CA SER A 69 4.36 11.31 56.36
C SER A 69 4.59 12.53 57.27
N ALA A 70 5.61 13.34 57.02
CA ALA A 70 5.86 14.59 57.75
C ALA A 70 5.19 15.81 57.11
N SER A 71 4.79 15.73 55.83
CA SER A 71 4.17 16.84 55.09
C SER A 71 2.64 16.84 55.16
N SER A 72 1.99 15.67 55.14
CA SER A 72 0.53 15.56 55.19
C SER A 72 -0.09 16.23 56.42
N SER A 73 0.52 16.05 57.59
CA SER A 73 0.09 16.69 58.85
C SER A 73 0.13 18.23 58.77
N SER A 74 1.07 18.81 58.02
CA SER A 74 1.18 20.26 57.85
C SER A 74 0.01 20.86 57.07
N LEU A 75 -0.53 20.14 56.08
CA LEU A 75 -1.70 20.56 55.30
C LEU A 75 -3.01 20.28 56.03
N ALA A 76 -3.12 19.16 56.75
CA ALA A 76 -4.30 18.83 57.56
C ALA A 76 -4.60 19.92 58.61
N ASN A 77 -3.55 20.50 59.21
CA ASN A 77 -3.67 21.61 60.17
C ASN A 77 -4.28 22.90 59.57
N LEU A 78 -4.32 23.05 58.24
CA LEU A 78 -4.93 24.20 57.56
C LEU A 78 -6.45 24.04 57.38
N ILE A 79 -6.99 22.82 57.52
CA ILE A 79 -8.39 22.51 57.24
C ILE A 79 -9.35 23.21 58.23
N PRO A 80 -9.18 23.14 59.57
CA PRO A 80 -10.08 23.82 60.50
C PRO A 80 -10.12 25.36 60.35
N PRO A 81 -9.00 26.11 60.27
CA PRO A 81 -9.07 27.57 60.13
C PRO A 81 -9.62 28.02 58.77
N LEU A 82 -9.45 27.24 57.69
CA LEU A 82 -10.09 27.52 56.41
C LEU A 82 -11.60 27.25 56.43
N GLN A 83 -12.07 26.23 57.16
CA GLN A 83 -13.51 25.98 57.34
C GLN A 83 -14.17 27.13 58.09
N LEU A 84 -13.62 27.55 59.23
CA LEU A 84 -14.10 28.71 59.97
C LEU A 84 -14.10 29.99 59.11
N ALA A 85 -13.07 30.21 58.27
CA ALA A 85 -13.02 31.36 57.37
C ALA A 85 -14.00 31.29 56.18
N VAL A 86 -14.57 30.12 55.86
CA VAL A 86 -15.71 29.99 54.92
C VAL A 86 -17.02 30.29 55.65
N ASP A 87 -17.19 29.76 56.86
CA ASP A 87 -18.42 29.92 57.66
C ASP A 87 -18.60 31.35 58.20
N GLU A 88 -17.52 32.10 58.43
CA GLU A 88 -17.51 33.51 58.89
C GLU A 88 -17.68 34.55 57.75
N GLU A 89 -17.39 34.22 56.48
CA GLU A 89 -17.29 35.21 55.38
C GLU A 89 -18.63 35.43 54.65
N VAL A 90 -19.43 36.35 55.17
CA VAL A 90 -20.75 36.72 54.60
C VAL A 90 -20.65 37.79 53.49
N ASP A 91 -19.68 38.71 53.59
CA ASP A 91 -19.59 39.90 52.72
C ASP A 91 -18.99 39.58 51.34
N HIS A 92 -17.99 38.70 51.26
CA HIS A 92 -17.23 38.44 50.02
C HIS A 92 -17.45 37.02 49.48
N ALA A 93 -18.57 36.79 48.80
CA ALA A 93 -18.90 35.50 48.19
C ALA A 93 -17.82 34.92 47.24
N GLN A 94 -17.01 35.77 46.58
CA GLN A 94 -15.86 35.31 45.78
C GLN A 94 -14.73 34.74 46.66
N ASP A 95 -14.48 35.29 47.85
CA ASP A 95 -13.40 34.83 48.74
C ASP A 95 -13.78 33.50 49.41
N ALA A 96 -15.01 33.39 49.93
CA ALA A 96 -15.54 32.14 50.47
C ALA A 96 -15.52 31.00 49.43
N PHE A 97 -15.81 31.30 48.16
CA PHE A 97 -15.68 30.34 47.07
C PHE A 97 -14.22 29.94 46.79
N GLN A 98 -13.28 30.90 46.76
CA GLN A 98 -11.85 30.59 46.62
C GLN A 98 -11.33 29.71 47.78
N ALA A 99 -11.76 30.00 49.01
CA ALA A 99 -11.43 29.22 50.21
C ALA A 99 -12.00 27.79 50.12
N THR A 100 -13.24 27.65 49.65
CA THR A 100 -13.89 26.35 49.39
C THR A 100 -13.11 25.52 48.37
N VAL A 101 -12.64 26.14 47.28
CA VAL A 101 -11.80 25.46 46.28
C VAL A 101 -10.40 25.13 46.83
N CYS A 102 -9.85 25.94 47.74
CA CYS A 102 -8.61 25.62 48.44
C CYS A 102 -8.77 24.42 49.40
N LEU A 103 -9.89 24.32 50.12
CA LEU A 103 -10.21 23.14 50.95
C LEU A 103 -10.31 21.86 50.11
N GLY A 104 -11.02 21.92 48.97
CA GLY A 104 -11.07 20.80 48.02
C GLY A 104 -9.68 20.42 47.47
N TRP A 105 -8.79 21.40 47.27
CA TRP A 105 -7.41 21.15 46.84
C TRP A 105 -6.55 20.49 47.93
N ILE A 106 -6.77 20.81 49.21
CA ILE A 106 -6.09 20.12 50.32
C ILE A 106 -6.53 18.65 50.38
N HIS A 107 -7.83 18.38 50.39
CA HIS A 107 -8.35 16.99 50.41
C HIS A 107 -7.87 16.18 49.20
N TYR A 108 -7.78 16.79 48.00
CA TYR A 108 -7.18 16.17 46.82
C TYR A 108 -5.70 15.79 47.04
N VAL A 109 -4.88 16.71 47.58
CA VAL A 109 -3.44 16.45 47.84
C VAL A 109 -3.24 15.42 48.96
N LEU A 110 -4.18 15.32 49.90
CA LEU A 110 -4.19 14.31 50.97
C LEU A 110 -4.75 12.94 50.53
N GLN A 111 -5.20 12.79 49.27
CA GLN A 111 -5.84 11.58 48.74
C GLN A 111 -7.15 11.21 49.47
N GLU A 112 -7.97 12.22 49.80
CA GLU A 112 -9.28 12.10 50.45
C GLU A 112 -10.44 12.43 49.47
N PRO A 113 -10.64 11.67 48.37
CA PRO A 113 -11.50 12.09 47.27
C PRO A 113 -12.96 12.31 47.67
N GLY A 114 -13.51 11.46 48.56
CA GLY A 114 -14.88 11.64 49.07
C GLY A 114 -15.09 12.97 49.82
N LEU A 115 -14.07 13.46 50.53
CA LEU A 115 -14.12 14.76 51.21
C LEU A 115 -13.92 15.92 50.22
N ALA A 116 -13.05 15.76 49.21
CA ALA A 116 -12.90 16.74 48.13
C ALA A 116 -14.22 16.94 47.36
N ILE A 117 -14.92 15.85 47.01
CA ILE A 117 -16.25 15.89 46.37
C ILE A 117 -17.27 16.59 47.27
N ALA A 118 -17.32 16.24 48.56
CA ALA A 118 -18.30 16.78 49.50
C ALA A 118 -18.09 18.27 49.81
N ARG A 119 -16.87 18.79 49.67
CA ARG A 119 -16.53 20.21 49.89
C ARG A 119 -16.72 21.07 48.64
N LEU A 120 -16.64 20.51 47.44
CA LEU A 120 -16.74 21.26 46.18
C LEU A 120 -18.20 21.38 45.68
N PRO A 121 -18.57 22.47 44.98
CA PRO A 121 -19.93 22.69 44.50
C PRO A 121 -20.56 21.53 43.70
N LYS A 122 -21.87 21.34 43.89
CA LYS A 122 -22.66 20.34 43.14
C LYS A 122 -22.64 20.61 41.64
N ASP A 123 -22.83 21.87 41.24
CA ASP A 123 -22.73 22.33 39.86
C ASP A 123 -21.80 23.56 39.78
N PHE A 124 -20.85 23.54 38.84
CA PHE A 124 -19.96 24.67 38.57
C PHE A 124 -20.52 25.63 37.52
N ALA A 125 -21.48 25.22 36.68
CA ALA A 125 -22.13 26.09 35.72
C ALA A 125 -22.99 27.16 36.43
N ALA A 126 -23.86 26.75 37.36
CA ALA A 126 -24.63 27.67 38.19
C ALA A 126 -23.76 28.63 39.01
N VAL A 127 -22.62 28.17 39.54
CA VAL A 127 -21.65 29.04 40.23
C VAL A 127 -21.02 30.03 39.26
N ALA A 128 -20.62 29.59 38.07
CA ALA A 128 -20.03 30.46 37.04
C ALA A 128 -20.99 31.56 36.60
N SER A 129 -22.26 31.22 36.30
CA SER A 129 -23.30 32.18 35.93
C SER A 129 -23.57 33.19 37.04
N LYS A 130 -23.81 32.73 38.27
CA LYS A 130 -24.05 33.61 39.43
C LYS A 130 -22.87 34.55 39.72
N MET A 131 -21.64 34.07 39.54
CA MET A 131 -20.46 34.92 39.73
C MET A 131 -20.29 35.94 38.60
N GLN A 132 -20.70 35.62 37.36
CA GLN A 132 -20.58 36.49 36.18
C GLN A 132 -21.55 37.69 36.20
N GLU A 133 -22.60 37.66 37.03
CA GLU A 133 -23.41 38.84 37.37
C GLU A 133 -22.60 39.91 38.16
N THR A 134 -21.42 39.54 38.69
CA THR A 134 -20.50 40.44 39.38
C THR A 134 -19.16 40.56 38.66
N SER A 135 -18.37 41.57 38.98
CA SER A 135 -17.01 41.70 38.44
C SER A 135 -16.08 40.61 39.00
N MET A 136 -15.99 39.47 38.30
CA MET A 136 -15.15 38.33 38.68
C MET A 136 -13.65 38.64 38.62
N SER A 137 -12.93 38.41 39.72
CA SER A 137 -11.46 38.48 39.75
C SER A 137 -10.82 37.45 38.81
N GLY A 138 -9.53 37.63 38.49
CA GLY A 138 -8.76 36.66 37.71
C GLY A 138 -8.68 35.31 38.43
N TRP A 139 -8.41 35.29 39.74
CA TRP A 139 -8.30 34.04 40.49
C TRP A 139 -9.64 33.33 40.68
N THR A 140 -10.74 34.06 40.85
CA THR A 140 -12.10 33.45 40.86
C THR A 140 -12.38 32.65 39.58
N ARG A 141 -11.91 33.12 38.42
CA ARG A 141 -12.00 32.39 37.14
C ARG A 141 -11.15 31.11 37.15
N VAL A 142 -9.95 31.16 37.73
CA VAL A 142 -9.09 29.96 37.92
C VAL A 142 -9.77 28.95 38.85
N CYS A 143 -10.37 29.41 39.96
CA CYS A 143 -11.03 28.55 40.94
C CYS A 143 -12.25 27.79 40.38
N ILE A 144 -12.98 28.33 39.40
CA ILE A 144 -14.05 27.59 38.72
C ILE A 144 -13.48 26.38 37.97
N VAL A 145 -12.48 26.59 37.12
CA VAL A 145 -11.87 25.54 36.29
C VAL A 145 -11.11 24.53 37.15
N LYS A 146 -10.31 25.02 38.11
CA LYS A 146 -9.55 24.21 39.08
C LYS A 146 -10.48 23.41 39.99
N GLY A 147 -11.57 24.00 40.48
CA GLY A 147 -12.54 23.30 41.32
C GLY A 147 -13.27 22.19 40.58
N ALA A 148 -13.70 22.43 39.34
CA ALA A 148 -14.29 21.39 38.50
C ALA A 148 -13.28 20.29 38.15
N PHE A 149 -12.01 20.63 37.89
CA PHE A 149 -10.95 19.64 37.67
C PHE A 149 -10.75 18.74 38.90
N LEU A 150 -10.57 19.34 40.09
CA LEU A 150 -10.31 18.60 41.33
C LEU A 150 -11.50 17.70 41.71
N LYS A 151 -12.73 18.21 41.58
CA LYS A 151 -13.94 17.42 41.84
C LYS A 151 -14.09 16.28 40.84
N GLY A 152 -13.94 16.56 39.54
CA GLY A 152 -14.03 15.56 38.48
C GLY A 152 -13.03 14.42 38.71
N TRP A 153 -11.76 14.76 38.96
CA TRP A 153 -10.73 13.76 39.23
C TRP A 153 -11.05 12.91 40.46
N SER A 154 -11.46 13.52 41.58
CA SER A 154 -11.86 12.77 42.76
C SER A 154 -13.07 11.87 42.53
N GLN A 155 -13.98 12.22 41.62
CA GLN A 155 -15.09 11.35 41.20
C GLN A 155 -14.60 10.15 40.36
N GLU A 156 -13.55 10.31 39.56
CA GLU A 156 -12.89 9.20 38.88
C GLU A 156 -12.19 8.26 39.86
N ASP A 157 -11.47 8.80 40.85
CA ASP A 157 -10.82 8.01 41.92
C ASP A 157 -11.84 7.20 42.74
N THR A 158 -13.11 7.65 42.85
CA THR A 158 -14.21 6.90 43.47
C THR A 158 -15.02 6.02 42.48
N GLY A 159 -14.60 5.94 41.21
CA GLY A 159 -15.27 5.13 40.18
C GLY A 159 -16.56 5.72 39.58
N SER A 160 -16.91 6.96 39.92
CA SER A 160 -18.14 7.65 39.51
C SER A 160 -17.96 8.39 38.17
N LEU A 161 -17.62 7.64 37.12
CA LEU A 161 -17.12 8.18 35.84
C LEU A 161 -18.11 9.13 35.14
N GLU A 162 -19.40 8.79 35.13
CA GLU A 162 -20.47 9.62 34.54
C GLU A 162 -20.56 11.01 35.20
N ASP A 163 -20.44 11.07 36.53
CA ASP A 163 -20.48 12.32 37.29
C ASP A 163 -19.20 13.14 37.16
N ALA A 164 -18.05 12.50 36.92
CA ALA A 164 -16.81 13.17 36.56
C ALA A 164 -16.93 13.86 35.19
N VAL A 165 -17.38 13.13 34.17
CA VAL A 165 -17.65 13.67 32.81
C VAL A 165 -18.64 14.84 32.87
N ARG A 166 -19.75 14.67 33.59
CA ARG A 166 -20.76 15.71 33.85
C ARG A 166 -20.15 16.95 34.49
N THR A 167 -19.30 16.77 35.52
CA THR A 167 -18.62 17.88 36.22
C THR A 167 -17.63 18.60 35.30
N TYR A 168 -16.77 17.90 34.57
CA TYR A 168 -15.84 18.52 33.62
C TYR A 168 -16.57 19.29 32.51
N ARG A 169 -17.61 18.69 31.91
CA ARG A 169 -18.38 19.29 30.81
C ARG A 169 -19.15 20.54 31.23
N SER A 170 -19.59 20.63 32.48
CA SER A 170 -20.35 21.79 33.01
C SER A 170 -19.64 23.14 32.83
N VAL A 171 -18.31 23.15 32.75
CA VAL A 171 -17.51 24.39 32.65
C VAL A 171 -17.24 24.82 31.20
N LEU A 172 -17.44 23.97 30.19
CA LEU A 172 -17.17 24.32 28.79
C LEU A 172 -17.90 25.60 28.29
N PRO A 173 -19.20 25.83 28.60
CA PRO A 173 -19.88 27.06 28.18
C PRO A 173 -19.34 28.34 28.83
N PHE A 174 -18.70 28.23 30.00
CA PHE A 174 -18.06 29.37 30.67
C PHE A 174 -16.69 29.72 30.06
N LEU A 175 -16.01 28.73 29.47
CA LEU A 175 -14.67 28.89 28.87
C LEU A 175 -14.71 29.52 27.47
N SER A 176 -15.69 29.15 26.63
CA SER A 176 -15.77 29.50 25.20
C SER A 176 -15.54 31.00 24.91
N ASP A 177 -16.13 31.86 25.73
CA ASP A 177 -16.12 33.32 25.60
C ASP A 177 -14.81 33.99 26.10
N LYS A 178 -13.84 33.23 26.66
CA LYS A 178 -12.77 33.78 27.52
C LYS A 178 -11.34 33.31 27.20
N LEU A 179 -11.13 32.53 26.15
CA LEU A 179 -9.84 31.91 25.80
C LEU A 179 -8.71 32.91 25.46
N THR A 180 -9.04 34.04 24.83
CA THR A 180 -8.07 34.97 24.22
C THR A 180 -7.23 35.74 25.24
N SER A 181 -7.79 36.07 26.41
CA SER A 181 -7.13 36.88 27.46
C SER A 181 -6.85 36.08 28.75
N ALA A 182 -6.58 34.78 28.61
CA ALA A 182 -6.34 33.87 29.74
C ALA A 182 -4.98 34.07 30.44
N THR A 183 -4.98 34.02 31.78
CA THR A 183 -3.76 34.07 32.63
C THR A 183 -3.04 32.72 32.67
N PRO A 184 -1.74 32.66 33.06
CA PRO A 184 -0.95 31.43 33.04
C PRO A 184 -1.57 30.26 33.81
N GLN A 185 -2.04 30.48 35.05
CA GLN A 185 -2.72 29.45 35.83
C GLN A 185 -4.07 29.06 35.24
N PHE A 186 -4.84 30.01 34.67
CA PHE A 186 -6.10 29.69 34.00
C PHE A 186 -5.87 28.74 32.82
N ARG A 187 -4.87 29.00 31.98
CA ARG A 187 -4.46 28.09 30.89
C ARG A 187 -4.03 26.73 31.44
N ALA A 188 -3.18 26.69 32.46
CA ALA A 188 -2.68 25.43 33.03
C ALA A 188 -3.78 24.52 33.60
N TRP A 189 -4.79 25.07 34.29
CA TRP A 189 -5.92 24.28 34.79
C TRP A 189 -6.96 23.95 33.70
N THR A 190 -7.14 24.84 32.71
CA THR A 190 -7.98 24.56 31.53
C THR A 190 -7.42 23.41 30.70
N GLU A 191 -6.11 23.43 30.43
CA GLU A 191 -5.41 22.37 29.70
C GLU A 191 -5.56 21.01 30.40
N ARG A 192 -5.35 20.95 31.72
CA ARG A 192 -5.54 19.72 32.51
C ARG A 192 -6.96 19.18 32.44
N LEU A 193 -7.96 20.05 32.53
CA LEU A 193 -9.37 19.68 32.43
C LEU A 193 -9.73 19.18 31.03
N LEU A 194 -9.34 19.90 29.98
CA LEU A 194 -9.64 19.53 28.60
C LEU A 194 -8.92 18.25 28.19
N VAL A 195 -7.64 18.07 28.54
CA VAL A 195 -6.89 16.83 28.27
C VAL A 195 -7.56 15.64 28.96
N ARG A 196 -7.96 15.75 30.24
CA ARG A 196 -8.64 14.64 30.93
C ARG A 196 -10.01 14.34 30.31
N LEU A 197 -10.78 15.37 29.99
CA LEU A 197 -12.09 15.21 29.34
C LEU A 197 -11.98 14.59 27.93
N CYS A 198 -10.94 14.95 27.15
CA CYS A 198 -10.64 14.32 25.87
C CYS A 198 -10.30 12.83 26.01
N LEU A 199 -9.50 12.45 27.02
CA LEU A 199 -9.18 11.05 27.31
C LEU A 199 -10.40 10.24 27.77
N LEU A 200 -11.37 10.88 28.45
CA LEU A 200 -12.66 10.26 28.76
C LEU A 200 -13.63 10.23 27.58
N SER A 201 -13.40 11.04 26.54
CA SER A 201 -14.24 11.10 25.34
C SER A 201 -13.82 10.13 24.23
N ASP A 202 -12.68 9.44 24.41
CA ASP A 202 -12.19 8.39 23.52
C ASP A 202 -13.25 7.29 23.29
N GLN A 203 -13.71 7.20 22.05
CA GLN A 203 -14.74 6.23 21.62
C GLN A 203 -14.18 4.83 21.37
N THR A 204 -12.85 4.65 21.39
CA THR A 204 -12.19 3.34 21.24
C THR A 204 -12.05 2.58 22.56
N SER A 205 -12.04 3.30 23.68
CA SER A 205 -12.08 2.74 25.03
C SER A 205 -13.50 2.31 25.48
N ASN A 206 -13.59 1.58 26.59
CA ASN A 206 -14.86 1.15 27.21
C ASN A 206 -15.78 2.33 27.64
N THR A 207 -15.31 3.58 27.57
CA THR A 207 -16.05 4.80 27.95
C THR A 207 -17.24 5.13 27.05
N ARG A 208 -17.39 4.42 25.93
CA ARG A 208 -18.49 4.55 24.94
C ARG A 208 -19.91 4.45 25.53
N GLU A 209 -20.07 3.89 26.73
CA GLU A 209 -21.36 3.84 27.44
C GLU A 209 -21.84 5.21 27.97
N TYR A 210 -20.95 6.20 28.11
CA TYR A 210 -21.23 7.47 28.83
C TYR A 210 -21.25 8.74 27.95
N ILE A 211 -20.63 8.71 26.77
CA ILE A 211 -20.51 9.88 25.88
C ILE A 211 -20.81 9.47 24.44
N SER A 212 -21.78 10.13 23.82
CA SER A 212 -22.11 9.86 22.41
C SER A 212 -21.06 10.44 21.45
N SER A 213 -20.93 9.84 20.26
CA SER A 213 -19.83 10.15 19.35
C SER A 213 -19.85 11.61 18.83
N SER A 214 -21.02 12.24 18.72
CA SER A 214 -21.12 13.68 18.37
C SER A 214 -20.71 14.59 19.53
N GLU A 215 -21.02 14.23 20.77
CA GLU A 215 -20.57 14.96 21.96
C GLU A 215 -19.05 14.83 22.16
N ALA A 216 -18.49 13.66 21.86
CA ALA A 216 -17.04 13.46 21.83
C ALA A 216 -16.37 14.38 20.80
N LEU A 217 -16.90 14.47 19.56
CA LEU A 217 -16.40 15.41 18.54
C LEU A 217 -16.49 16.87 19.01
N GLN A 218 -17.58 17.29 19.66
CA GLN A 218 -17.70 18.64 20.22
C GLN A 218 -16.61 18.94 21.26
N ILE A 219 -16.28 17.97 22.13
CA ILE A 219 -15.21 18.08 23.13
C ILE A 219 -13.83 18.19 22.45
N PHE A 220 -13.55 17.34 21.45
CA PHE A 220 -12.27 17.34 20.75
C PHE A 220 -12.06 18.60 19.89
N ARG A 221 -13.12 19.10 19.23
CA ARG A 221 -13.08 20.39 18.52
C ARG A 221 -12.89 21.56 19.48
N TYR A 222 -13.48 21.51 20.67
CA TYR A 222 -13.20 22.50 21.73
C TYR A 222 -11.72 22.48 22.17
N TRP A 223 -11.11 21.30 22.28
CA TRP A 223 -9.68 21.16 22.52
C TRP A 223 -8.83 21.75 21.38
N ALA A 224 -9.22 21.56 20.12
CA ALA A 224 -8.53 22.18 18.98
C ALA A 224 -8.64 23.71 18.98
N LEU A 225 -9.80 24.28 19.32
CA LEU A 225 -9.98 25.73 19.47
C LEU A 225 -9.14 26.30 20.62
N TYR A 226 -9.05 25.58 21.76
CA TYR A 226 -8.13 25.92 22.84
C TYR A 226 -6.67 25.89 22.39
N TRP A 227 -6.27 24.86 21.65
CA TRP A 227 -4.92 24.70 21.12
C TRP A 227 -4.52 25.84 20.19
N ASP A 228 -5.35 26.14 19.19
CA ASP A 228 -5.09 27.20 18.20
C ASP A 228 -5.05 28.59 18.88
N SER A 229 -5.84 28.80 19.94
CA SER A 229 -5.75 30.01 20.80
C SER A 229 -4.50 30.04 21.70
N ALA A 230 -4.02 28.89 22.18
CA ALA A 230 -2.89 28.79 23.11
C ALA A 230 -1.53 28.76 22.41
N ALA A 231 -1.47 28.38 21.13
CA ALA A 231 -0.25 28.23 20.34
C ALA A 231 0.72 29.42 20.46
N LYS A 232 0.19 30.65 20.47
CA LYS A 232 0.95 31.91 20.57
C LYS A 232 1.61 32.17 21.95
N ALA A 233 1.39 31.31 22.94
CA ALA A 233 1.83 31.50 24.33
C ALA A 233 2.62 30.31 24.92
N HIS A 234 3.02 29.33 24.10
CA HIS A 234 3.75 28.15 24.57
C HIS A 234 5.24 28.44 24.86
N GLY A 235 5.54 28.77 26.12
CA GLY A 235 6.89 28.61 26.66
C GLY A 235 7.29 27.14 26.80
N ALA A 236 8.56 26.88 27.14
CA ALA A 236 9.09 25.51 27.26
C ALA A 236 8.30 24.68 28.29
N ALA A 237 7.56 23.68 27.80
CA ALA A 237 6.71 22.82 28.63
C ALA A 237 7.49 21.70 29.32
N SER A 238 7.03 21.27 30.49
CA SER A 238 7.50 20.02 31.12
C SER A 238 7.12 18.81 30.26
N ALA A 239 7.99 17.78 30.25
CA ALA A 239 7.82 16.57 29.45
C ALA A 239 6.48 15.84 29.72
N ASP A 240 6.06 15.76 30.99
CA ASP A 240 4.77 15.16 31.37
C ASP A 240 3.59 15.87 30.69
N GLY A 241 3.66 17.20 30.57
CA GLY A 241 2.66 18.01 29.90
C GLY A 241 2.72 17.93 28.37
N ALA A 242 3.87 17.59 27.78
CA ALA A 242 3.98 17.33 26.35
C ALA A 242 3.25 16.02 26.01
N LYS A 243 3.61 14.93 26.72
CA LYS A 243 2.96 13.62 26.59
C LYS A 243 1.44 13.70 26.79
N ALA A 244 0.98 14.43 27.80
CA ALA A 244 -0.45 14.62 28.07
C ALA A 244 -1.22 15.27 26.89
N ARG A 245 -0.63 16.31 26.26
CA ARG A 245 -1.20 16.93 25.04
C ARG A 245 -1.25 15.93 23.88
N ARG A 246 -0.16 15.17 23.68
CA ARG A 246 -0.07 14.16 22.62
C ARG A 246 -1.12 13.07 22.80
N SER A 247 -1.39 12.63 24.03
CA SER A 247 -2.47 11.65 24.31
C SER A 247 -3.87 12.19 24.02
N ALA A 248 -4.16 13.48 24.26
CA ALA A 248 -5.43 14.09 23.88
C ALA A 248 -5.62 14.16 22.35
N TRP A 249 -4.57 14.53 21.61
CA TRP A 249 -4.58 14.48 20.14
C TRP A 249 -4.67 13.05 19.59
N LYS A 250 -4.07 12.06 20.26
CA LYS A 250 -4.25 10.64 19.92
C LYS A 250 -5.71 10.21 20.04
N ALA A 251 -6.34 10.48 21.19
CA ALA A 251 -7.75 10.12 21.44
C ALA A 251 -8.72 10.73 20.41
N TYR A 252 -8.41 11.94 19.91
CA TYR A 252 -9.15 12.60 18.82
C TYR A 252 -8.96 11.84 17.49
N TYR A 253 -7.71 11.53 17.12
CA TYR A 253 -7.39 10.75 15.91
C TYR A 253 -8.01 9.36 15.94
N ASP A 254 -7.89 8.65 17.06
CA ASP A 254 -8.46 7.33 17.30
C ASP A 254 -9.99 7.37 17.19
N THR A 255 -10.65 8.38 17.75
CA THR A 255 -12.10 8.56 17.68
C THR A 255 -12.59 8.87 16.26
N LEU A 256 -11.93 9.78 15.54
CA LEU A 256 -12.26 10.04 14.13
C LEU A 256 -12.03 8.79 13.26
N SER A 257 -11.02 7.99 13.59
CA SER A 257 -10.74 6.71 12.93
C SER A 257 -11.82 5.66 13.22
N ASP A 258 -12.35 5.56 14.45
CA ASP A 258 -13.45 4.65 14.78
C ASP A 258 -14.75 5.06 14.05
N ILE A 259 -15.05 6.35 14.03
CA ILE A 259 -16.19 6.94 13.31
C ILE A 259 -16.10 6.63 11.80
N LEU A 260 -14.90 6.78 11.22
CA LEU A 260 -14.60 6.42 9.84
C LEU A 260 -14.82 4.91 9.60
N ARG A 261 -14.02 4.06 10.26
CA ARG A 261 -13.95 2.60 10.01
C ARG A 261 -15.27 1.88 10.29
N ARG A 262 -16.09 2.36 11.24
CA ARG A 262 -17.42 1.80 11.54
C ARG A 262 -18.58 2.46 10.80
N GLY A 263 -18.35 3.52 10.02
CA GLY A 263 -19.43 4.26 9.35
C GLY A 263 -20.45 4.86 10.32
N LEU A 264 -19.97 5.45 11.42
CA LEU A 264 -20.82 6.17 12.38
C LEU A 264 -21.22 7.54 11.79
N PRO A 265 -22.37 8.12 12.18
CA PRO A 265 -22.75 9.45 11.72
C PRO A 265 -21.73 10.50 12.19
N TYR A 266 -21.14 11.20 11.23
CA TYR A 266 -20.30 12.37 11.45
C TYR A 266 -21.16 13.63 11.37
N GLU A 267 -21.13 14.45 12.43
CA GLU A 267 -21.80 15.75 12.48
C GLU A 267 -20.78 16.86 12.18
N PRO A 268 -20.98 17.73 11.17
CA PRO A 268 -20.11 18.88 10.92
C PRO A 268 -20.27 19.96 12.00
N GLU A 269 -19.35 20.93 12.05
CA GLU A 269 -19.50 22.08 12.95
C GLU A 269 -20.72 22.94 12.60
N SER A 270 -21.41 23.44 13.62
CA SER A 270 -22.74 24.07 13.55
C SER A 270 -22.75 25.51 12.97
N GLY A 271 -21.90 25.79 11.97
CA GLY A 271 -21.77 27.09 11.32
C GLY A 271 -22.10 27.11 9.81
N SER A 272 -22.26 25.95 9.18
CA SER A 272 -22.30 25.83 7.70
C SER A 272 -23.70 25.69 7.08
N SER A 273 -24.77 25.61 7.89
CA SER A 273 -26.11 25.18 7.44
C SER A 273 -26.98 26.32 6.91
N ASN A 274 -26.60 26.94 5.79
CA ASN A 274 -27.58 27.60 4.92
C ASN A 274 -28.29 26.52 4.10
N GLY A 275 -29.57 26.25 4.41
CA GLY A 275 -30.25 25.05 3.94
C GLY A 275 -31.15 25.24 2.71
N SER A 276 -31.04 24.32 1.75
CA SER A 276 -32.16 23.88 0.89
C SER A 276 -31.85 22.56 0.19
N SER A 277 -32.75 21.58 0.34
CA SER A 277 -32.87 20.35 -0.46
C SER A 277 -31.75 19.28 -0.39
N GLU A 278 -32.09 18.10 -0.94
CA GLU A 278 -31.24 16.95 -1.30
C GLU A 278 -30.36 16.26 -0.24
N LYS A 279 -30.87 15.12 0.26
CA LYS A 279 -30.21 14.25 1.24
C LYS A 279 -28.90 13.59 0.76
N HIS A 280 -28.67 13.49 -0.56
CA HIS A 280 -27.46 12.85 -1.11
C HIS A 280 -26.28 13.83 -1.22
N SER A 281 -26.51 15.08 -1.66
CA SER A 281 -25.49 16.14 -1.71
C SER A 281 -24.86 16.40 -0.33
N ILE A 282 -25.70 16.45 0.71
CA ILE A 282 -25.28 16.63 2.12
C ILE A 282 -24.34 15.50 2.59
N SER A 283 -24.43 14.29 2.02
CA SER A 283 -23.59 13.15 2.42
C SER A 283 -22.14 13.30 1.95
N SER A 284 -21.92 13.69 0.69
CA SER A 284 -20.57 13.90 0.15
C SER A 284 -19.90 15.14 0.75
N SER A 285 -20.65 16.22 1.01
CA SER A 285 -20.10 17.37 1.73
C SER A 285 -19.66 17.02 3.17
N ASN A 286 -20.42 16.18 3.87
CA ASN A 286 -20.07 15.75 5.22
C ASN A 286 -18.84 14.82 5.23
N ARG A 287 -18.72 13.92 4.25
CA ARG A 287 -17.53 13.07 4.03
C ARG A 287 -16.27 13.91 3.76
N LEU A 288 -16.37 14.91 2.90
CA LEU A 288 -15.27 15.82 2.60
C LEU A 288 -14.80 16.59 3.85
N LEU A 289 -15.74 17.07 4.67
CA LEU A 289 -15.43 17.71 5.95
C LEU A 289 -14.80 16.72 6.95
N GLN A 290 -15.29 15.49 7.04
CA GLN A 290 -14.71 14.44 7.89
C GLN A 290 -13.27 14.12 7.51
N HIS A 291 -12.98 13.99 6.21
CA HIS A 291 -11.63 13.75 5.70
C HIS A 291 -10.70 14.94 6.00
N ALA A 292 -11.17 16.17 5.83
CA ALA A 292 -10.41 17.38 6.15
C ALA A 292 -10.10 17.51 7.66
N GLU A 293 -11.06 17.19 8.54
CA GLU A 293 -10.86 17.18 9.99
C GLU A 293 -9.85 16.09 10.41
N LEU A 294 -10.03 14.85 9.93
CA LEU A 294 -9.09 13.75 10.16
C LEU A 294 -7.66 14.13 9.74
N LYS A 295 -7.49 14.73 8.56
CA LYS A 295 -6.18 15.16 8.05
C LYS A 295 -5.56 16.30 8.88
N LYS A 296 -6.34 17.26 9.38
CA LYS A 296 -5.85 18.29 10.33
C LYS A 296 -5.34 17.63 11.62
N VAL A 297 -6.14 16.73 12.19
CA VAL A 297 -5.83 16.03 13.45
C VAL A 297 -4.60 15.13 13.30
N GLU A 298 -4.52 14.36 12.22
CA GLU A 298 -3.38 13.50 11.87
C GLU A 298 -2.07 14.28 11.78
N THR A 299 -2.07 15.40 11.05
CA THR A 299 -0.88 16.27 10.88
C THR A 299 -0.37 16.82 12.22
N ILE A 300 -1.29 17.19 13.13
CA ILE A 300 -0.93 17.71 14.47
C ILE A 300 -0.40 16.57 15.36
N TYR A 301 -1.05 15.41 15.36
CA TYR A 301 -0.63 14.25 16.14
C TYR A 301 0.73 13.72 15.67
N GLU A 302 0.95 13.58 14.36
CA GLU A 302 2.24 13.25 13.74
C GLU A 302 3.34 14.22 14.20
N GLY A 303 3.10 15.53 14.09
CA GLY A 303 4.08 16.56 14.43
C GLY A 303 4.50 16.53 15.91
N LEU A 304 3.61 16.13 16.82
CA LEU A 304 3.93 15.90 18.23
C LEU A 304 4.68 14.57 18.43
N LEU A 305 4.20 13.48 17.82
CA LEU A 305 4.79 12.14 17.93
C LEU A 305 6.22 12.09 17.39
N LEU A 306 6.48 12.62 16.20
CA LEU A 306 7.82 12.67 15.59
C LEU A 306 8.79 13.61 16.32
N LYS A 307 8.27 14.57 17.11
CA LYS A 307 9.10 15.47 17.91
C LYS A 307 9.49 14.87 19.27
N GLU A 308 8.60 14.09 19.88
CA GLU A 308 8.85 13.42 21.17
C GLU A 308 9.61 12.08 21.03
N THR A 309 9.48 11.39 19.89
CA THR A 309 10.16 10.11 19.65
C THR A 309 11.62 10.28 19.23
N LEU A 310 12.51 9.54 19.89
CA LEU A 310 13.92 9.39 19.51
C LEU A 310 14.10 8.18 18.57
N PHE A 311 15.21 8.13 17.84
CA PHE A 311 15.59 6.93 17.10
C PHE A 311 15.88 5.77 18.08
N PRO A 312 15.42 4.53 17.82
CA PRO A 312 15.60 3.41 18.74
C PRO A 312 17.08 3.04 18.94
N LYS A 313 17.44 2.60 20.15
CA LYS A 313 18.71 1.89 20.37
C LYS A 313 18.63 0.47 19.78
N ALA A 314 19.77 -0.18 19.62
CA ALA A 314 19.87 -1.53 19.02
C ALA A 314 19.11 -2.67 19.76
N SER A 315 18.51 -2.37 20.92
CA SER A 315 17.69 -3.29 21.73
C SER A 315 16.30 -2.70 22.07
N GLU A 316 15.84 -1.69 21.35
CA GLU A 316 14.59 -0.95 21.62
C GLU A 316 13.75 -0.83 20.34
N THR A 317 12.42 -0.86 20.48
CA THR A 317 11.47 -0.83 19.37
C THR A 317 10.42 0.25 19.61
N ASN A 318 10.26 1.16 18.64
CA ASN A 318 9.33 2.29 18.73
C ASN A 318 7.88 1.89 18.43
N HIS A 319 7.28 1.07 19.31
CA HIS A 319 5.91 0.56 19.15
C HIS A 319 4.85 1.67 19.00
N GLU A 320 5.05 2.86 19.60
CA GLU A 320 4.13 4.00 19.41
C GLU A 320 4.11 4.55 17.97
N ILE A 321 5.22 4.42 17.22
CA ILE A 321 5.30 4.78 15.79
C ILE A 321 4.63 3.72 14.93
N VAL A 322 4.90 2.43 15.21
CA VAL A 322 4.32 1.31 14.46
C VAL A 322 2.80 1.29 14.60
N SER A 323 2.27 1.29 15.84
CA SER A 323 0.83 1.30 16.10
C SER A 323 0.08 2.50 15.52
N TRP A 324 0.76 3.63 15.34
CA TRP A 324 0.22 4.78 14.61
C TRP A 324 0.21 4.54 13.09
N ALA A 325 1.30 4.04 12.50
CA ALA A 325 1.35 3.68 11.08
C ALA A 325 0.29 2.61 10.71
N ASP A 326 0.03 1.65 11.60
CA ASP A 326 -1.04 0.65 11.44
C ASP A 326 -2.42 1.34 11.34
N SER A 327 -2.65 2.33 12.21
CA SER A 327 -3.89 3.13 12.22
C SER A 327 -4.04 4.01 10.99
N VAL A 328 -2.94 4.60 10.49
CA VAL A 328 -2.90 5.33 9.21
C VAL A 328 -3.24 4.38 8.06
N MET A 329 -2.69 3.17 8.05
CA MET A 329 -2.93 2.18 7.00
C MET A 329 -4.34 1.58 7.02
N GLU A 330 -4.96 1.39 8.20
CA GLU A 330 -6.39 1.04 8.29
C GLU A 330 -7.29 2.18 7.77
N ASN A 331 -6.98 3.44 8.09
CA ASN A 331 -7.71 4.60 7.56
C ASN A 331 -7.55 4.70 6.04
N TRP A 332 -6.32 4.52 5.52
CA TRP A 332 -6.01 4.50 4.10
C TRP A 332 -6.79 3.43 3.34
N ARG A 333 -6.85 2.18 3.86
CA ARG A 333 -7.64 1.08 3.27
C ARG A 333 -9.12 1.43 3.16
N PHE A 334 -9.69 2.16 4.12
CA PHE A 334 -11.10 2.57 4.10
C PHE A 334 -11.36 3.74 3.15
N LEU A 335 -10.50 4.77 3.16
CA LEU A 335 -10.61 5.95 2.27
C LEU A 335 -10.35 5.58 0.80
N CYS A 336 -9.46 4.63 0.53
CA CYS A 336 -9.18 4.14 -0.82
C CYS A 336 -10.11 3.00 -1.27
N GLY A 337 -10.89 2.40 -0.36
CA GLY A 337 -11.85 1.34 -0.64
C GLY A 337 -13.07 1.77 -1.47
N SER A 338 -13.91 0.82 -1.85
CA SER A 338 -15.07 1.05 -2.74
C SER A 338 -16.19 1.91 -2.14
N THR A 339 -16.19 2.16 -0.83
CA THR A 339 -17.22 2.94 -0.13
C THR A 339 -17.02 4.45 -0.22
N TRP A 340 -15.82 4.91 -0.61
CA TRP A 340 -15.45 6.32 -0.81
C TRP A 340 -15.11 6.59 -2.28
N SER A 341 -15.59 7.70 -2.82
CA SER A 341 -15.28 8.18 -4.17
C SER A 341 -14.20 9.27 -4.15
N ASN A 342 -13.55 9.54 -5.28
CA ASN A 342 -12.57 10.63 -5.38
C ASN A 342 -13.16 12.01 -5.01
N ALA A 343 -14.46 12.23 -5.27
CA ALA A 343 -15.15 13.45 -4.89
C ALA A 343 -15.32 13.61 -3.37
N ASP A 344 -15.52 12.51 -2.64
CA ASP A 344 -15.64 12.52 -1.16
C ASP A 344 -14.33 12.91 -0.46
N LEU A 345 -13.18 12.78 -1.16
CA LEU A 345 -11.84 13.07 -0.62
C LEU A 345 -11.32 14.45 -1.02
N GLY A 346 -11.88 15.06 -2.06
CA GLY A 346 -11.52 16.39 -2.54
C GLY A 346 -10.37 16.40 -3.56
N ALA A 347 -9.61 17.49 -3.59
CA ALA A 347 -8.58 17.72 -4.61
C ALA A 347 -7.51 16.62 -4.64
N GLY A 348 -7.40 15.92 -5.77
CA GLY A 348 -6.47 14.81 -5.98
C GLY A 348 -6.96 13.44 -5.50
N GLY A 349 -8.16 13.33 -4.93
CA GLY A 349 -8.81 12.05 -4.64
C GLY A 349 -7.96 11.05 -3.84
N LYS A 350 -8.12 9.76 -4.16
CA LYS A 350 -7.40 8.64 -3.53
C LYS A 350 -5.89 8.67 -3.79
N GLU A 351 -5.47 9.14 -4.96
CA GLU A 351 -4.06 9.34 -5.33
C GLU A 351 -3.35 10.28 -4.34
N ALA A 352 -3.99 11.41 -3.98
CA ALA A 352 -3.45 12.37 -3.02
C ALA A 352 -3.48 11.86 -1.57
N VAL A 353 -4.43 10.98 -1.21
CA VAL A 353 -4.43 10.29 0.09
C VAL A 353 -3.26 9.29 0.15
N GLY A 354 -3.07 8.47 -0.90
CA GLY A 354 -1.94 7.54 -0.99
C GLY A 354 -0.59 8.22 -0.86
N ARG A 355 -0.35 9.33 -1.59
CA ARG A 355 0.92 10.07 -1.47
C ARG A 355 1.11 10.70 -0.08
N GLY A 356 0.06 11.20 0.56
CA GLY A 356 0.12 11.66 1.95
C GLY A 356 0.52 10.56 2.93
N VAL A 357 0.08 9.32 2.68
CA VAL A 357 0.43 8.15 3.48
C VAL A 357 1.86 7.67 3.21
N LEU A 358 2.36 7.71 1.96
CA LEU A 358 3.80 7.48 1.69
C LEU A 358 4.67 8.46 2.47
N ASP A 359 4.32 9.74 2.45
CA ASP A 359 4.98 10.81 3.19
C ASP A 359 5.07 10.52 4.69
N ILE A 360 3.96 10.07 5.28
CA ILE A 360 3.87 9.59 6.66
C ILE A 360 4.76 8.36 6.90
N LEU A 361 4.68 7.34 6.05
CA LEU A 361 5.44 6.09 6.19
C LEU A 361 6.96 6.32 6.08
N TYR A 362 7.41 7.21 5.20
CA TYR A 362 8.81 7.61 5.12
C TYR A 362 9.26 8.37 6.37
N ARG A 363 8.43 9.27 6.92
CA ARG A 363 8.73 9.95 8.20
C ARG A 363 8.76 8.97 9.38
N ALA A 364 7.85 7.99 9.43
CA ALA A 364 7.86 6.90 10.40
C ALA A 364 9.11 6.01 10.26
N ALA A 365 9.57 5.74 9.04
CA ALA A 365 10.81 5.00 8.79
C ALA A 365 12.04 5.71 9.40
N THR A 366 12.11 7.05 9.40
CA THR A 366 13.18 7.80 10.10
C THR A 366 13.19 7.63 11.62
N LYS A 367 12.16 7.01 12.21
CA LYS A 367 11.99 6.73 13.64
C LYS A 367 12.01 5.24 13.97
N THR A 368 12.39 4.37 13.04
CA THR A 368 12.46 2.91 13.27
C THR A 368 13.74 2.33 12.67
N PHE A 369 14.05 1.08 13.01
CA PHE A 369 15.19 0.35 12.47
C PHE A 369 14.68 -1.00 11.95
N HIS A 370 14.94 -1.29 10.66
CA HIS A 370 14.56 -2.55 9.97
C HIS A 370 13.10 -3.03 10.19
N SER A 371 12.13 -2.11 10.32
CA SER A 371 10.73 -2.49 10.50
C SER A 371 10.16 -3.18 9.25
N THR A 372 9.94 -4.49 9.35
CA THR A 372 9.29 -5.32 8.32
C THR A 372 7.92 -4.75 7.93
N GLN A 373 7.12 -4.40 8.94
CA GLN A 373 5.78 -3.84 8.82
C GLN A 373 5.73 -2.54 8.01
N LEU A 374 6.63 -1.59 8.27
CA LEU A 374 6.72 -0.37 7.46
C LEU A 374 7.19 -0.64 6.02
N LEU A 375 8.07 -1.62 5.79
CA LEU A 375 8.48 -2.00 4.43
C LEU A 375 7.33 -2.67 3.66
N ARG A 376 6.54 -3.54 4.32
CA ARG A 376 5.29 -4.07 3.76
C ARG A 376 4.31 -2.96 3.38
N TYR A 377 4.14 -1.97 4.25
CA TYR A 377 3.22 -0.84 3.99
C TYR A 377 3.72 0.07 2.86
N LEU A 378 5.02 0.38 2.81
CA LEU A 378 5.63 1.10 1.69
C LEU A 378 5.44 0.33 0.37
N PHE A 379 5.66 -0.99 0.35
CA PHE A 379 5.36 -1.84 -0.81
C PHE A 379 3.88 -1.73 -1.23
N THR A 380 2.92 -1.89 -0.30
CA THR A 380 1.48 -1.81 -0.60
C THR A 380 1.07 -0.44 -1.17
N VAL A 381 1.52 0.66 -0.58
CA VAL A 381 1.08 2.00 -1.02
C VAL A 381 1.76 2.42 -2.32
N HIS A 382 3.05 2.12 -2.52
CA HIS A 382 3.71 2.33 -3.82
C HIS A 382 3.05 1.51 -4.93
N ALA A 383 2.72 0.24 -4.67
CA ALA A 383 1.99 -0.60 -5.62
C ALA A 383 0.62 -0.02 -5.98
N SER A 384 -0.09 0.56 -4.99
CA SER A 384 -1.38 1.24 -5.22
C SER A 384 -1.28 2.52 -6.05
N LEU A 385 -0.10 3.14 -6.13
CA LEU A 385 0.15 4.40 -6.85
C LEU A 385 0.86 4.20 -8.20
N ALA A 386 0.97 2.94 -8.66
CA ALA A 386 1.77 2.53 -9.81
C ALA A 386 3.27 2.87 -9.73
N ASP A 387 3.78 3.25 -8.56
CA ASP A 387 5.20 3.47 -8.26
C ASP A 387 5.95 2.13 -8.07
N PHE A 388 5.73 1.17 -8.98
CA PHE A 388 6.13 -0.23 -8.83
C PHE A 388 7.65 -0.41 -8.67
N ASP A 389 8.45 0.43 -9.33
CA ASP A 389 9.91 0.49 -9.17
C ASP A 389 10.34 0.82 -7.72
N LEU A 390 9.51 1.50 -6.94
CA LEU A 390 9.75 1.79 -5.52
C LEU A 390 9.11 0.73 -4.62
N ALA A 391 7.95 0.21 -4.99
CA ALA A 391 7.31 -0.93 -4.32
C ALA A 391 8.28 -2.13 -4.28
N ILE A 392 8.80 -2.53 -5.44
CA ILE A 392 9.71 -3.67 -5.58
C ILE A 392 11.03 -3.45 -4.82
N LYS A 393 11.52 -2.22 -4.68
CA LYS A 393 12.70 -1.91 -3.83
C LYS A 393 12.40 -2.02 -2.33
N ALA A 394 11.19 -1.64 -1.90
CA ALA A 394 10.74 -1.88 -0.52
C ALA A 394 10.60 -3.39 -0.24
N TYR A 395 10.08 -4.15 -1.20
CA TYR A 395 10.01 -5.61 -1.16
C TYR A 395 11.40 -6.27 -1.13
N ASP A 396 12.35 -5.84 -1.96
CA ASP A 396 13.72 -6.37 -1.94
C ASP A 396 14.39 -6.15 -0.58
N SER A 397 14.23 -4.95 -0.01
CA SER A 397 14.73 -4.59 1.32
C SER A 397 14.10 -5.45 2.42
N TYR A 398 12.79 -5.73 2.29
CA TYR A 398 12.05 -6.62 3.17
C TYR A 398 12.58 -8.07 3.10
N VAL A 399 12.71 -8.61 1.89
CA VAL A 399 13.22 -9.97 1.66
C VAL A 399 14.66 -10.14 2.14
N GLU A 400 15.52 -9.12 2.00
CA GLU A 400 16.87 -9.14 2.55
C GLU A 400 16.87 -9.27 4.09
N ILE A 401 16.00 -8.52 4.78
CA ILE A 401 15.85 -8.57 6.24
C ILE A 401 15.26 -9.93 6.68
N ILE A 402 14.18 -10.39 6.05
CA ILE A 402 13.53 -11.68 6.35
C ILE A 402 14.50 -12.85 6.11
N THR A 403 15.19 -12.87 4.97
CA THR A 403 16.12 -13.95 4.63
C THR A 403 17.28 -13.99 5.63
N ARG A 404 17.92 -12.84 5.91
CA ARG A 404 18.94 -12.73 6.97
C ARG A 404 18.41 -13.10 8.35
N GLY A 405 17.12 -12.91 8.59
CA GLY A 405 16.40 -13.30 9.80
C GLY A 405 16.30 -14.82 9.93
N LYS A 406 15.68 -15.48 8.95
CA LYS A 406 15.58 -16.94 8.87
C LYS A 406 16.96 -17.62 8.95
N ASP A 407 17.95 -17.06 8.26
CA ASP A 407 19.35 -17.47 8.32
C ASP A 407 19.99 -17.36 9.72
N ARG A 408 19.48 -16.52 10.63
CA ARG A 408 19.88 -16.51 12.05
C ARG A 408 19.16 -17.61 12.82
N VAL A 409 17.83 -17.68 12.71
CA VAL A 409 16.99 -18.66 13.42
C VAL A 409 17.44 -20.09 13.12
N GLU A 410 17.76 -20.40 11.86
CA GLU A 410 18.28 -21.72 11.45
C GLU A 410 19.64 -22.06 12.10
N LYS A 411 20.49 -21.05 12.35
CA LYS A 411 21.86 -21.22 12.88
C LYS A 411 21.95 -21.14 14.40
N THR A 412 21.03 -20.45 15.09
CA THR A 412 21.03 -20.29 16.56
C THR A 412 19.94 -21.08 17.27
N GLY A 413 18.82 -21.39 16.59
CA GLY A 413 17.62 -21.96 17.20
C GLY A 413 16.79 -20.96 18.03
N GLU A 414 17.20 -19.69 18.10
CA GLU A 414 16.48 -18.63 18.81
C GLU A 414 15.47 -17.95 17.87
N GLU A 415 14.21 -17.87 18.29
CA GLU A 415 13.12 -17.28 17.49
C GLU A 415 13.14 -15.74 17.63
N ASP A 416 13.52 -15.06 16.56
CA ASP A 416 13.63 -13.59 16.49
C ASP A 416 12.26 -12.96 16.23
N ALA A 417 11.61 -12.52 17.31
CA ALA A 417 10.27 -11.94 17.31
C ALA A 417 10.14 -10.58 16.57
N THR A 418 11.18 -10.11 15.87
CA THR A 418 11.10 -8.98 14.94
C THR A 418 10.86 -9.39 13.48
N ILE A 419 10.88 -10.69 13.18
CA ILE A 419 10.61 -11.26 11.86
C ILE A 419 9.10 -11.53 11.72
N ASP A 420 8.53 -11.23 10.56
CA ASP A 420 7.16 -11.62 10.23
C ASP A 420 7.01 -13.16 10.11
N ASP A 421 5.81 -13.67 10.33
CA ASP A 421 5.52 -15.11 10.21
C ASP A 421 5.59 -15.63 8.76
N ASP A 422 5.75 -16.95 8.61
CA ASP A 422 5.83 -17.61 7.30
C ASP A 422 4.61 -17.32 6.39
N GLY A 423 3.41 -17.21 6.94
CA GLY A 423 2.20 -16.88 6.17
C GLY A 423 2.25 -15.45 5.62
N THR A 424 2.63 -14.48 6.45
CA THR A 424 2.84 -13.09 6.04
C THR A 424 3.92 -12.98 4.97
N VAL A 425 5.07 -13.66 5.14
CA VAL A 425 6.16 -13.66 4.16
C VAL A 425 5.69 -14.22 2.81
N LEU A 426 4.98 -15.35 2.82
CA LEU A 426 4.43 -15.96 1.60
C LEU A 426 3.41 -15.05 0.90
N MET A 427 2.47 -14.45 1.63
CA MET A 427 1.44 -13.57 1.07
C MET A 427 2.02 -12.29 0.44
N VAL A 428 3.03 -11.69 1.06
CA VAL A 428 3.72 -10.51 0.50
C VAL A 428 4.51 -10.87 -0.75
N SER A 429 5.13 -12.05 -0.80
CA SER A 429 5.83 -12.55 -1.97
C SER A 429 4.88 -12.95 -3.12
N ALA A 430 3.69 -13.46 -2.81
CA ALA A 430 2.64 -13.71 -3.79
C ALA A 430 2.13 -12.41 -4.43
N GLU A 431 1.87 -11.37 -3.63
CA GLU A 431 1.48 -10.05 -4.15
C GLU A 431 2.62 -9.40 -4.99
N ALA A 432 3.89 -9.62 -4.62
CA ALA A 432 5.02 -9.16 -5.42
C ALA A 432 5.11 -9.87 -6.78
N ILE A 433 4.89 -11.18 -6.85
CA ILE A 433 4.79 -11.93 -8.11
C ILE A 433 3.60 -11.43 -8.94
N ARG A 434 2.42 -11.28 -8.33
CA ARG A 434 1.21 -10.73 -8.97
C ARG A 434 1.47 -9.39 -9.64
N LEU A 435 2.12 -8.47 -8.93
CA LEU A 435 2.48 -7.13 -9.41
C LEU A 435 3.39 -7.18 -10.65
N LEU A 436 4.41 -8.05 -10.60
CA LEU A 436 5.37 -8.25 -11.69
C LEU A 436 4.72 -8.91 -12.92
N CYS A 437 3.85 -9.90 -12.72
CA CYS A 437 3.20 -10.63 -13.81
C CYS A 437 2.07 -9.84 -14.48
N ARG A 438 1.26 -9.08 -13.72
CA ARG A 438 0.11 -8.30 -14.22
C ARG A 438 0.54 -7.00 -14.93
N TYR A 439 1.55 -6.30 -14.41
CA TYR A 439 1.90 -4.95 -14.90
C TYR A 439 3.30 -4.82 -15.52
N GLY A 440 4.16 -5.81 -15.36
CA GLY A 440 5.56 -5.76 -15.81
C GLY A 440 5.80 -6.19 -17.26
N SER A 441 7.07 -6.25 -17.64
CA SER A 441 7.57 -6.78 -18.91
C SER A 441 8.38 -8.07 -18.69
N MET A 442 9.14 -8.51 -19.70
CA MET A 442 10.01 -9.68 -19.62
C MET A 442 10.98 -9.66 -18.42
N LYS A 443 11.56 -8.50 -18.09
CA LYS A 443 12.51 -8.35 -16.96
C LYS A 443 11.84 -8.60 -15.61
N GLU A 444 10.59 -8.14 -15.50
CA GLU A 444 9.77 -8.27 -14.30
C GLU A 444 9.27 -9.73 -14.17
N ALA A 445 8.92 -10.38 -15.28
CA ALA A 445 8.61 -11.82 -15.31
C ALA A 445 9.81 -12.70 -14.89
N GLU A 446 11.04 -12.36 -15.32
CA GLU A 446 12.26 -13.03 -14.83
C GLU A 446 12.38 -12.90 -13.30
N LYS A 447 12.13 -11.70 -12.76
CA LYS A 447 12.13 -11.47 -11.32
C LYS A 447 11.02 -12.23 -10.59
N ALA A 448 9.85 -12.40 -11.19
CA ALA A 448 8.76 -13.22 -10.63
C ALA A 448 9.19 -14.70 -10.49
N ILE A 449 9.94 -15.24 -11.46
CA ILE A 449 10.56 -16.57 -11.34
C ILE A 449 11.53 -16.62 -10.15
N GLN A 450 12.44 -15.65 -10.05
CA GLN A 450 13.41 -15.57 -8.94
C GLN A 450 12.71 -15.55 -7.56
N ILE A 451 11.60 -14.82 -7.42
CA ILE A 451 10.79 -14.82 -6.19
C ILE A 451 10.13 -16.18 -5.96
N SER A 452 9.58 -16.84 -6.99
CA SER A 452 8.97 -18.17 -6.82
C SER A 452 9.96 -19.24 -6.37
N LEU A 453 11.25 -19.14 -6.75
CA LEU A 453 12.32 -20.00 -6.23
C LEU A 453 12.68 -19.69 -4.77
N HIS A 454 12.57 -18.44 -4.33
CA HIS A 454 12.70 -18.10 -2.91
C HIS A 454 11.53 -18.64 -2.08
N ILE A 455 10.30 -18.57 -2.61
CA ILE A 455 9.11 -19.20 -2.00
C ILE A 455 9.32 -20.71 -1.84
N GLU A 456 9.74 -21.40 -2.90
CA GLU A 456 10.01 -22.85 -2.88
C GLU A 456 11.05 -23.20 -1.80
N LYS A 457 12.19 -22.51 -1.79
CA LYS A 457 13.24 -22.68 -0.76
C LYS A 457 12.71 -22.43 0.67
N TRP A 458 11.88 -21.41 0.89
CA TRP A 458 11.34 -21.14 2.23
C TRP A 458 10.36 -22.22 2.69
N LEU A 459 9.57 -22.80 1.78
CA LEU A 459 8.72 -23.95 2.10
C LEU A 459 9.57 -25.17 2.49
N GLU A 460 10.63 -25.48 1.72
CA GLU A 460 11.60 -26.55 2.04
C GLU A 460 12.30 -26.32 3.39
N GLN A 461 12.81 -25.10 3.66
CA GLN A 461 13.44 -24.76 4.95
C GLN A 461 12.47 -24.95 6.11
N SER A 462 11.22 -24.49 5.98
CA SER A 462 10.21 -24.64 7.03
C SER A 462 9.75 -26.09 7.19
N GLU A 463 9.83 -26.96 6.17
CA GLU A 463 9.66 -28.41 6.31
C GLU A 463 10.86 -29.07 7.03
N HIS A 464 12.10 -28.71 6.66
CA HIS A 464 13.30 -29.23 7.32
C HIS A 464 13.37 -28.88 8.82
N ILE A 465 13.09 -27.62 9.19
CA ILE A 465 13.03 -27.18 10.61
C ILE A 465 11.92 -27.93 11.38
N ARG A 466 10.83 -28.32 10.71
CA ARG A 466 9.79 -29.18 11.31
C ARG A 466 10.25 -30.62 11.49
N SER A 467 10.96 -31.21 10.53
CA SER A 467 11.48 -32.59 10.64
C SER A 467 12.45 -32.77 11.81
N SER A 468 13.35 -31.81 12.05
CA SER A 468 14.33 -31.86 13.14
C SER A 468 13.71 -31.60 14.52
N LYS A 469 12.71 -30.72 14.62
CA LYS A 469 11.91 -30.55 15.86
C LYS A 469 11.02 -31.78 16.16
N SER A 470 10.67 -32.62 15.17
CA SER A 470 9.72 -33.73 15.32
C SER A 470 10.26 -34.97 16.04
N GLU A 471 11.58 -35.19 16.10
CA GLU A 471 12.16 -36.31 16.87
C GLU A 471 11.87 -36.20 18.38
N ALA A 472 11.53 -34.99 18.88
CA ALA A 472 11.11 -34.73 20.24
C ALA A 472 9.64 -35.11 20.56
N GLY A 473 9.13 -36.19 19.95
CA GLY A 473 7.98 -36.94 20.47
C GLY A 473 6.62 -36.23 20.46
N SER A 474 6.27 -35.51 19.40
CA SER A 474 4.91 -34.96 19.24
C SER A 474 4.34 -35.13 17.83
N VAL A 475 3.54 -36.18 17.63
CA VAL A 475 2.82 -36.42 16.37
C VAL A 475 1.60 -35.50 16.29
N ASN A 476 1.79 -34.30 15.76
CA ASN A 476 0.71 -33.42 15.32
C ASN A 476 0.71 -33.33 13.79
N SER A 477 -0.48 -33.31 13.19
CA SER A 477 -0.68 -33.27 11.73
C SER A 477 -0.06 -32.04 11.06
N ILE A 478 0.29 -32.18 9.78
CA ILE A 478 1.16 -31.29 8.99
C ILE A 478 0.60 -29.85 8.80
N GLU A 479 -0.68 -29.62 9.05
CA GLU A 479 -1.47 -28.48 8.53
C GLU A 479 -1.72 -27.28 9.48
N MET A 480 -1.17 -27.25 10.71
CA MET A 480 -1.58 -26.28 11.75
C MET A 480 -0.52 -25.25 12.19
N LEU A 481 0.25 -24.66 11.27
CA LEU A 481 1.16 -23.53 11.62
C LEU A 481 1.25 -22.40 10.59
N ILE A 482 1.18 -22.71 9.29
CA ILE A 482 0.99 -21.71 8.22
C ILE A 482 -0.49 -21.72 7.85
N GLU A 483 -1.10 -20.56 7.63
CA GLU A 483 -2.51 -20.51 7.22
C GLU A 483 -2.72 -21.20 5.86
N PRO A 484 -3.71 -22.10 5.69
CA PRO A 484 -3.92 -22.81 4.43
C PRO A 484 -4.10 -21.90 3.21
N ARG A 485 -4.71 -20.72 3.42
CA ARG A 485 -4.87 -19.67 2.39
C ARG A 485 -3.56 -19.03 1.95
N ALA A 486 -2.60 -18.86 2.85
CA ALA A 486 -1.27 -18.35 2.51
C ALA A 486 -0.49 -19.36 1.65
N LEU A 487 -0.67 -20.66 1.91
CA LEU A 487 -0.15 -21.73 1.05
C LEU A 487 -0.85 -21.76 -0.32
N ALA A 488 -2.17 -21.56 -0.38
CA ALA A 488 -2.91 -21.45 -1.64
C ALA A 488 -2.35 -20.29 -2.49
N SER A 489 -2.33 -19.07 -1.94
CA SER A 489 -1.82 -17.88 -2.61
C SER A 489 -0.37 -18.04 -3.08
N ALA A 490 0.49 -18.67 -2.26
CA ALA A 490 1.86 -19.00 -2.65
C ALA A 490 1.92 -19.93 -3.87
N TYR A 491 1.18 -21.05 -3.88
CA TYR A 491 1.16 -21.95 -5.04
C TYR A 491 0.50 -21.33 -6.28
N ALA A 492 -0.51 -20.48 -6.11
CA ALA A 492 -1.11 -19.73 -7.21
C ALA A 492 -0.10 -18.78 -7.86
N ALA A 493 0.65 -18.03 -7.04
CA ALA A 493 1.72 -17.14 -7.51
C ALA A 493 2.87 -17.91 -8.17
N MET A 494 3.32 -19.03 -7.59
CA MET A 494 4.31 -19.91 -8.22
C MET A 494 3.80 -20.47 -9.56
N GLY A 495 2.51 -20.77 -9.67
CA GLY A 495 1.90 -21.20 -10.93
C GLY A 495 1.95 -20.12 -12.00
N ILE A 496 1.58 -18.89 -11.65
CA ILE A 496 1.50 -17.74 -12.55
C ILE A 496 2.88 -17.21 -12.96
N SER A 497 3.90 -17.23 -12.09
CA SER A 497 5.26 -16.86 -12.51
C SER A 497 5.80 -17.80 -13.58
N GLN A 498 5.57 -19.12 -13.44
CA GLN A 498 5.98 -20.14 -14.40
C GLN A 498 5.21 -20.00 -15.73
N ALA A 499 3.91 -19.71 -15.69
CA ALA A 499 3.10 -19.45 -16.87
C ALA A 499 3.56 -18.19 -17.63
N GLN A 500 3.71 -17.07 -16.92
CA GLN A 500 4.14 -15.81 -17.52
C GLN A 500 5.57 -15.91 -18.09
N TRP A 501 6.47 -16.69 -17.49
CA TRP A 501 7.80 -16.95 -18.06
C TRP A 501 7.76 -17.88 -19.28
N ALA A 502 6.83 -18.83 -19.35
CA ALA A 502 6.63 -19.66 -20.53
C ALA A 502 6.28 -18.83 -21.78
N ARG A 503 5.54 -17.72 -21.61
CA ARG A 503 5.26 -16.73 -22.68
C ARG A 503 6.50 -15.96 -23.14
N TYR A 504 7.52 -15.77 -22.29
CA TYR A 504 8.69 -14.95 -22.61
C TYR A 504 9.97 -15.74 -22.95
N THR A 505 10.09 -17.01 -22.56
CA THR A 505 11.31 -17.79 -22.84
C THR A 505 11.60 -17.92 -24.33
N TYR A 506 12.88 -17.89 -24.71
CA TYR A 506 13.35 -18.23 -26.06
C TYR A 506 13.62 -19.75 -26.24
N GLU A 507 13.62 -20.50 -25.14
CA GLU A 507 13.93 -21.93 -25.12
C GLU A 507 12.64 -22.75 -25.28
N ALA A 508 12.34 -23.14 -26.53
CA ALA A 508 11.13 -23.91 -26.85
C ALA A 508 11.03 -25.23 -26.06
N ASP A 509 12.15 -25.95 -25.88
CA ASP A 509 12.21 -27.18 -25.10
C ASP A 509 11.88 -26.97 -23.61
N ALA A 510 12.22 -25.78 -23.06
CA ALA A 510 11.91 -25.43 -21.68
C ALA A 510 10.42 -25.08 -21.50
N ARG A 511 9.77 -24.46 -22.50
CA ARG A 511 8.39 -23.93 -22.42
C ARG A 511 7.38 -24.97 -21.92
N ALA A 512 7.39 -26.17 -22.51
CA ALA A 512 6.48 -27.24 -22.10
C ALA A 512 6.66 -27.67 -20.63
N SER A 513 7.90 -27.63 -20.12
CA SER A 513 8.21 -27.94 -18.71
C SER A 513 7.73 -26.84 -17.76
N LEU A 514 7.83 -25.56 -18.17
CA LEU A 514 7.33 -24.40 -17.42
C LEU A 514 5.80 -24.42 -17.33
N GLN A 515 5.10 -24.67 -18.44
CA GLN A 515 3.64 -24.79 -18.45
C GLN A 515 3.15 -26.00 -17.63
N ALA A 516 3.87 -27.13 -17.64
CA ALA A 516 3.56 -28.28 -16.78
C ALA A 516 3.75 -27.98 -15.28
N LYS A 517 4.79 -27.22 -14.90
CA LYS A 517 4.96 -26.71 -13.52
C LYS A 517 3.83 -25.74 -13.14
N ALA A 518 3.49 -24.82 -14.03
CA ALA A 518 2.41 -23.86 -13.81
C ALA A 518 1.09 -24.56 -13.49
N GLU A 519 0.69 -25.52 -14.34
CA GLU A 519 -0.47 -26.38 -14.16
C GLU A 519 -0.43 -27.16 -12.83
N GLN A 520 0.74 -27.68 -12.44
CA GLN A 520 0.91 -28.40 -11.17
C GLN A 520 0.69 -27.51 -9.95
N TYR A 521 1.35 -26.33 -9.87
CA TYR A 521 1.17 -25.43 -8.73
C TYR A 521 -0.24 -24.82 -8.69
N LEU A 522 -0.83 -24.47 -9.84
CA LEU A 522 -2.22 -23.98 -9.92
C LEU A 522 -3.23 -25.01 -9.41
N ARG A 523 -3.09 -26.29 -9.77
CA ARG A 523 -3.95 -27.35 -9.20
C ARG A 523 -3.69 -27.56 -7.70
N ARG A 524 -2.44 -27.47 -7.24
CA ARG A 524 -2.10 -27.57 -5.80
C ARG A 524 -2.75 -26.44 -4.99
N SER A 525 -2.79 -25.22 -5.53
CA SER A 525 -3.51 -24.09 -4.92
C SER A 525 -5.02 -24.34 -4.74
N LEU A 526 -5.62 -25.18 -5.58
CA LEU A 526 -7.06 -25.46 -5.59
C LEU A 526 -7.42 -26.73 -4.80
N GLU A 527 -6.47 -27.33 -4.08
CA GLU A 527 -6.76 -28.49 -3.23
C GLU A 527 -7.74 -28.13 -2.10
N PRO A 528 -8.76 -28.98 -1.80
CA PRO A 528 -9.75 -28.69 -0.74
C PRO A 528 -9.17 -28.50 0.66
N SER A 529 -7.97 -29.03 0.93
CA SER A 529 -7.17 -28.80 2.14
C SER A 529 -6.83 -27.32 2.36
N LEU A 530 -6.56 -26.57 1.28
CA LEU A 530 -6.10 -25.18 1.33
C LEU A 530 -7.24 -24.15 1.50
N GLN A 531 -8.49 -24.61 1.54
CA GLN A 531 -9.70 -23.80 1.81
C GLN A 531 -10.02 -22.69 0.78
N ASP A 532 -9.34 -22.66 -0.37
CA ASP A 532 -9.56 -21.68 -1.44
C ASP A 532 -9.83 -22.32 -2.83
N SER A 533 -10.35 -23.55 -2.84
CA SER A 533 -10.66 -24.35 -4.05
C SER A 533 -11.73 -23.79 -4.99
N LYS A 534 -12.19 -22.54 -4.77
CA LYS A 534 -13.20 -21.82 -5.55
C LYS A 534 -12.74 -20.43 -5.98
N ASN A 535 -11.44 -20.17 -5.91
CA ASN A 535 -10.86 -18.90 -6.35
C ASN A 535 -10.98 -18.75 -7.88
N ILE A 536 -11.72 -17.72 -8.31
CA ILE A 536 -12.06 -17.47 -9.72
C ILE A 536 -10.80 -17.14 -10.53
N ASP A 537 -9.91 -16.33 -9.96
CA ASP A 537 -8.72 -15.81 -10.63
C ASP A 537 -7.69 -16.94 -10.88
N VAL A 538 -7.55 -17.85 -9.90
CA VAL A 538 -6.71 -19.06 -10.02
C VAL A 538 -7.31 -20.09 -11.00
N LEU A 539 -8.64 -20.27 -10.99
CA LEU A 539 -9.32 -21.15 -11.95
C LEU A 539 -9.24 -20.63 -13.39
N TYR A 540 -9.34 -19.31 -13.58
CA TYR A 540 -9.11 -18.64 -14.86
C TYR A 540 -7.68 -18.85 -15.34
N ALA A 541 -6.68 -18.61 -14.48
CA ALA A 541 -5.27 -18.85 -14.81
C ALA A 541 -5.00 -20.32 -15.18
N LEU A 542 -5.65 -21.28 -14.52
CA LEU A 542 -5.55 -22.69 -14.87
C LEU A 542 -6.20 -23.02 -16.23
N ALA A 543 -7.40 -22.51 -16.51
CA ALA A 543 -8.05 -22.69 -17.81
C ALA A 543 -7.22 -22.12 -18.96
N LEU A 544 -6.58 -20.96 -18.72
CA LEU A 544 -5.71 -20.26 -19.64
C LEU A 544 -4.41 -21.02 -19.93
N VAL A 545 -3.73 -21.54 -18.91
CA VAL A 545 -2.55 -22.40 -19.09
C VAL A 545 -2.90 -23.69 -19.84
N LEU A 546 -4.11 -24.24 -19.64
CA LEU A 546 -4.59 -25.40 -20.39
C LEU A 546 -4.88 -25.05 -21.87
N ALA A 547 -5.35 -23.83 -22.15
CA ALA A 547 -5.53 -23.31 -23.51
C ALA A 547 -4.17 -23.16 -24.24
N GLU A 548 -3.17 -22.53 -23.62
CA GLU A 548 -1.80 -22.41 -24.16
C GLU A 548 -1.10 -23.76 -24.35
N LYS A 549 -1.53 -24.79 -23.60
CA LYS A 549 -1.09 -26.19 -23.76
C LYS A 549 -1.92 -26.97 -24.78
N ARG A 550 -2.91 -26.34 -25.41
CA ARG A 550 -3.88 -26.89 -26.38
C ARG A 550 -4.71 -28.06 -25.83
N ASP A 551 -4.85 -28.19 -24.51
CA ASP A 551 -5.86 -29.06 -23.87
C ASP A 551 -7.20 -28.31 -23.77
N ILE A 552 -7.75 -27.99 -24.94
CA ILE A 552 -9.01 -27.25 -25.11
C ILE A 552 -10.16 -27.93 -24.36
N ALA A 553 -10.17 -29.27 -24.33
CA ALA A 553 -11.22 -30.06 -23.69
C ALA A 553 -11.25 -29.90 -22.16
N THR A 554 -10.11 -29.92 -21.47
CA THR A 554 -10.09 -29.66 -20.03
C THR A 554 -10.18 -28.17 -19.71
N ALA A 555 -9.63 -27.29 -20.54
CA ALA A 555 -9.79 -25.84 -20.41
C ALA A 555 -11.27 -25.41 -20.43
N ILE A 556 -12.06 -25.89 -21.41
CA ILE A 556 -13.51 -25.67 -21.47
C ILE A 556 -14.21 -26.17 -20.21
N LYS A 557 -13.79 -27.32 -19.67
CA LYS A 557 -14.36 -27.87 -18.43
C LYS A 557 -14.07 -26.97 -17.23
N VAL A 558 -12.83 -26.49 -17.06
CA VAL A 558 -12.45 -25.59 -15.96
C VAL A 558 -13.20 -24.25 -16.08
N ALA A 559 -13.26 -23.65 -17.27
CA ALA A 559 -14.03 -22.43 -17.51
C ALA A 559 -15.52 -22.61 -17.15
N LYS A 560 -16.18 -23.67 -17.64
CA LYS A 560 -17.59 -23.97 -17.31
C LYS A 560 -17.81 -24.23 -15.81
N THR A 561 -16.89 -24.90 -15.10
CA THR A 561 -16.99 -25.01 -13.64
C THR A 561 -16.83 -23.68 -12.91
N THR A 562 -16.00 -22.77 -13.43
CA THR A 562 -15.74 -21.44 -12.84
C THR A 562 -16.98 -20.55 -12.91
N LEU A 563 -17.65 -20.55 -14.05
CA LEU A 563 -18.87 -19.79 -14.32
C LEU A 563 -20.09 -20.28 -13.50
N SER A 564 -20.11 -21.57 -13.15
CA SER A 564 -21.24 -22.21 -12.47
C SER A 564 -21.60 -21.57 -11.12
N GLU A 565 -22.87 -21.72 -10.70
CA GLU A 565 -23.34 -21.29 -9.37
C GLU A 565 -22.59 -21.99 -8.22
N GLU A 566 -21.81 -23.05 -8.46
CA GLU A 566 -21.00 -23.68 -7.42
C GLU A 566 -19.85 -22.80 -6.93
N THR A 567 -19.33 -21.86 -7.75
CA THR A 567 -18.33 -20.87 -7.29
C THR A 567 -18.95 -19.75 -6.46
N LYS A 568 -20.28 -19.60 -6.48
CA LYS A 568 -21.02 -18.59 -5.74
C LYS A 568 -20.99 -18.91 -4.25
N GLN A 569 -20.08 -18.25 -3.53
CA GLN A 569 -20.02 -18.33 -2.08
C GLN A 569 -21.35 -17.84 -1.50
N LYS A 570 -22.02 -18.68 -0.69
CA LYS A 570 -23.20 -18.24 0.07
C LYS A 570 -22.78 -17.08 0.97
N THR A 571 -23.36 -15.91 0.75
CA THR A 571 -22.97 -14.65 1.39
C THR A 571 -22.82 -14.84 2.90
N SER A 572 -21.60 -14.73 3.41
CA SER A 572 -21.33 -14.79 4.85
C SER A 572 -21.98 -13.58 5.51
N VAL A 573 -23.05 -13.83 6.26
CA VAL A 573 -23.70 -12.79 7.07
C VAL A 573 -22.75 -12.46 8.22
N ASN A 574 -21.88 -11.47 8.00
CA ASN A 574 -20.98 -10.97 9.03
C ASN A 574 -21.80 -10.47 10.24
N ILE A 575 -21.31 -10.79 11.43
CA ILE A 575 -21.97 -10.51 12.71
C ILE A 575 -21.88 -9.01 13.01
N GLY A 576 -22.79 -8.25 12.40
CA GLY A 576 -22.77 -6.78 12.40
C GLY A 576 -23.65 -6.27 11.26
N GLY A 577 -24.97 -6.40 11.42
CA GLY A 577 -25.96 -6.19 10.34
C GLY A 577 -26.04 -4.76 9.81
N ARG A 578 -25.11 -4.39 8.91
CA ARG A 578 -25.15 -3.14 8.15
C ARG A 578 -24.34 -3.20 6.85
N ILE A 579 -24.80 -3.99 5.88
CA ILE A 579 -24.35 -3.83 4.49
C ILE A 579 -25.07 -2.60 3.93
N SER A 580 -24.34 -1.52 3.69
CA SER A 580 -24.81 -0.46 2.79
C SER A 580 -24.57 -0.93 1.36
N ALA A 581 -25.51 -1.70 0.82
CA ALA A 581 -25.40 -2.26 -0.53
C ALA A 581 -25.40 -1.13 -1.57
N GLY A 582 -24.23 -0.89 -2.15
CA GLY A 582 -24.07 -0.13 -3.40
C GLY A 582 -23.67 -1.09 -4.51
N PRO A 583 -24.02 -0.82 -5.79
CA PRO A 583 -23.79 -1.74 -6.90
C PRO A 583 -22.35 -2.28 -7.03
N ALA A 584 -21.36 -1.46 -6.64
CA ALA A 584 -19.94 -1.80 -6.61
C ALA A 584 -19.58 -3.13 -5.90
N VAL A 585 -20.39 -3.56 -4.91
CA VAL A 585 -20.15 -4.81 -4.14
C VAL A 585 -21.08 -5.94 -4.58
N GLU A 586 -22.18 -5.61 -5.26
CA GLU A 586 -23.23 -6.56 -5.65
C GLU A 586 -22.82 -7.38 -6.88
N PHE A 587 -22.21 -6.73 -7.88
CA PHE A 587 -21.78 -7.36 -9.15
C PHE A 587 -20.28 -7.69 -9.21
N GLY A 588 -19.61 -7.78 -8.05
CA GLY A 588 -18.16 -7.98 -7.97
C GLY A 588 -17.67 -9.34 -8.49
N ARG A 589 -18.54 -10.37 -8.49
CA ARG A 589 -18.23 -11.68 -9.11
C ARG A 589 -18.38 -11.60 -10.63
N GLU A 590 -19.46 -11.02 -11.11
CA GLU A 590 -19.86 -10.96 -12.52
C GLU A 590 -18.85 -10.15 -13.34
N ARG A 591 -18.30 -9.07 -12.73
CA ARG A 591 -17.11 -8.35 -13.21
C ARG A 591 -15.91 -9.27 -13.45
N LYS A 592 -15.53 -10.09 -12.46
CA LYS A 592 -14.43 -11.08 -12.59
C LYS A 592 -14.72 -12.18 -13.62
N LEU A 593 -15.98 -12.44 -13.97
CA LEU A 593 -16.33 -13.46 -14.97
C LEU A 593 -16.21 -12.98 -16.42
N ILE A 594 -16.07 -11.68 -16.70
CA ILE A 594 -15.95 -11.18 -18.09
C ILE A 594 -14.76 -11.85 -18.83
N PRO A 595 -13.53 -11.93 -18.28
CA PRO A 595 -12.42 -12.66 -18.91
C PRO A 595 -12.65 -14.18 -19.00
N VAL A 596 -13.44 -14.76 -18.08
CA VAL A 596 -13.76 -16.20 -18.07
C VAL A 596 -14.75 -16.55 -19.19
N TRP A 597 -15.77 -15.71 -19.40
CA TRP A 597 -16.68 -15.81 -20.55
C TRP A 597 -15.94 -15.59 -21.87
N HIS A 598 -15.02 -14.61 -21.92
CA HIS A 598 -14.22 -14.36 -23.12
C HIS A 598 -13.30 -15.53 -23.47
N LEU A 599 -12.59 -16.08 -22.48
CA LEU A 599 -11.76 -17.27 -22.64
C LEU A 599 -12.60 -18.49 -23.06
N LEU A 600 -13.82 -18.65 -22.50
CA LEU A 600 -14.73 -19.71 -22.94
C LEU A 600 -15.18 -19.53 -24.40
N ALA A 601 -15.45 -18.29 -24.84
CA ALA A 601 -15.77 -18.01 -26.24
C ALA A 601 -14.58 -18.34 -27.17
N LEU A 602 -13.35 -17.94 -26.81
CA LEU A 602 -12.16 -18.31 -27.58
C LEU A 602 -11.94 -19.83 -27.63
N LEU A 603 -12.09 -20.53 -26.50
CA LEU A 603 -11.96 -21.98 -26.41
C LEU A 603 -13.02 -22.74 -27.23
N LEU A 604 -14.25 -22.23 -27.30
CA LEU A 604 -15.29 -22.78 -28.18
C LEU A 604 -15.02 -22.44 -29.66
N SER A 605 -14.42 -21.28 -29.94
CA SER A 605 -14.03 -20.87 -31.30
C SER A 605 -12.82 -21.63 -31.86
N ALA A 606 -12.19 -22.51 -31.08
CA ALA A 606 -11.18 -23.45 -31.59
C ALA A 606 -11.81 -24.62 -32.40
N LYS A 607 -13.12 -24.61 -32.63
CA LYS A 607 -13.85 -25.54 -33.51
C LYS A 607 -14.99 -24.84 -34.23
N GLU A 608 -15.01 -24.96 -35.56
CA GLU A 608 -16.09 -24.44 -36.43
C GLU A 608 -17.49 -24.90 -35.98
N GLU A 609 -17.62 -26.18 -35.57
CA GLU A 609 -18.89 -26.76 -35.10
C GLU A 609 -19.47 -26.05 -33.85
N ASP A 610 -18.63 -25.42 -33.03
CA ASP A 610 -19.00 -24.77 -31.77
C ASP A 610 -19.13 -23.23 -31.89
N TYR A 611 -18.98 -22.62 -33.08
CA TYR A 611 -19.03 -21.16 -33.28
C TYR A 611 -20.33 -20.52 -32.75
N ALA A 612 -21.50 -21.16 -32.98
CA ALA A 612 -22.79 -20.71 -32.45
C ALA A 612 -22.94 -20.87 -30.91
N ALA A 613 -22.04 -21.61 -30.26
CA ALA A 613 -21.90 -21.65 -28.80
C ALA A 613 -20.87 -20.63 -28.30
N ALA A 614 -19.81 -20.35 -29.07
CA ALA A 614 -18.85 -19.27 -28.80
C ALA A 614 -19.53 -17.90 -28.80
N GLN A 615 -20.39 -17.61 -29.79
CA GLN A 615 -21.15 -16.36 -29.86
C GLN A 615 -22.02 -16.16 -28.60
N LYS A 616 -22.72 -17.21 -28.16
CA LYS A 616 -23.55 -17.18 -26.94
C LYS A 616 -22.73 -17.01 -25.66
N ALA A 617 -21.47 -17.42 -25.65
CA ALA A 617 -20.56 -17.14 -24.54
C ALA A 617 -20.12 -15.66 -24.51
N CYS A 618 -19.99 -15.00 -25.66
CA CYS A 618 -19.81 -13.54 -25.72
C CYS A 618 -21.07 -12.79 -25.26
N GLU A 619 -22.27 -13.25 -25.64
CA GLU A 619 -23.55 -12.64 -25.23
C GLU A 619 -23.79 -12.81 -23.71
N ALA A 620 -23.55 -14.01 -23.17
CA ALA A 620 -23.66 -14.31 -21.74
C ALA A 620 -22.71 -13.49 -20.85
N ALA A 621 -21.59 -12.99 -21.39
CA ALA A 621 -20.69 -12.07 -20.70
C ALA A 621 -21.37 -10.74 -20.30
N PHE A 622 -22.44 -10.36 -21.03
CA PHE A 622 -23.26 -9.18 -20.77
C PHE A 622 -24.59 -9.54 -20.08
N GLU A 623 -25.27 -10.62 -20.51
CA GLU A 623 -26.54 -11.05 -19.91
C GLU A 623 -26.43 -11.38 -18.41
N GLN A 624 -25.25 -11.76 -17.90
CA GLN A 624 -25.01 -11.99 -16.47
C GLN A 624 -25.28 -10.77 -15.57
N PHE A 625 -25.34 -9.55 -16.11
CA PHE A 625 -25.71 -8.33 -15.37
C PHE A 625 -27.23 -8.09 -15.32
N GLY A 626 -28.03 -8.87 -16.06
CA GLY A 626 -29.48 -8.74 -16.15
C GLY A 626 -29.91 -7.70 -17.19
N ASP A 627 -30.54 -6.61 -16.75
CA ASP A 627 -30.92 -5.50 -17.61
C ASP A 627 -29.67 -4.68 -18.03
N PRO A 628 -29.43 -4.45 -19.34
CA PRO A 628 -28.35 -3.59 -19.82
C PRO A 628 -28.29 -2.21 -19.15
N SER A 629 -29.41 -1.65 -18.69
CA SER A 629 -29.46 -0.38 -17.94
C SER A 629 -28.60 -0.40 -16.68
N ILE A 630 -28.41 -1.57 -16.06
CA ILE A 630 -27.58 -1.74 -14.85
C ILE A 630 -26.09 -1.64 -15.21
N LEU A 631 -25.69 -2.24 -16.34
CA LEU A 631 -24.29 -2.20 -16.81
C LEU A 631 -23.94 -0.82 -17.36
N PHE A 632 -24.74 -0.28 -18.28
CA PHE A 632 -24.44 0.92 -19.07
C PHE A 632 -25.04 2.23 -18.52
N GLY A 633 -25.99 2.17 -17.59
CA GLY A 633 -26.83 3.30 -17.15
C GLY A 633 -28.09 3.43 -18.02
N GLU A 634 -29.07 4.22 -17.55
CA GLU A 634 -30.23 4.60 -18.37
C GLU A 634 -29.77 5.55 -19.50
N GLU A 635 -30.14 5.25 -20.75
CA GLU A 635 -29.89 6.14 -21.88
C GLU A 635 -31.00 7.20 -21.98
N GLU A 636 -30.62 8.49 -22.01
CA GLU A 636 -31.54 9.56 -22.43
C GLU A 636 -31.38 9.85 -23.92
N ASP A 637 -32.51 10.00 -24.64
CA ASP A 637 -32.62 10.56 -26.00
C ASP A 637 -32.09 12.03 -26.16
N ASN A 638 -31.43 12.59 -25.15
CA ASN A 638 -30.98 13.99 -25.06
C ASN A 638 -29.72 14.32 -25.91
N SER A 639 -29.63 13.73 -27.11
CA SER A 639 -28.62 14.05 -28.13
C SER A 639 -28.56 15.55 -28.47
N TYR A 640 -29.67 16.27 -28.32
CA TYR A 640 -29.85 17.67 -28.73
C TYR A 640 -29.58 18.74 -27.64
N ARG A 641 -28.90 18.41 -26.52
CA ARG A 641 -28.46 19.39 -25.51
C ARG A 641 -27.01 19.83 -25.73
N SER A 642 -26.80 21.14 -25.82
CA SER A 642 -25.50 21.76 -26.09
C SER A 642 -24.47 21.51 -24.98
N GLU A 643 -23.22 21.37 -25.40
CA GLU A 643 -22.05 21.04 -24.57
C GLU A 643 -21.92 21.91 -23.31
N HIS A 644 -22.10 23.23 -23.46
CA HIS A 644 -22.01 24.20 -22.36
C HIS A 644 -23.11 24.05 -21.27
N LEU A 645 -24.20 23.33 -21.53
CA LEU A 645 -25.16 22.94 -20.49
C LEU A 645 -24.72 21.68 -19.74
N LYS A 646 -23.98 20.76 -20.38
CA LYS A 646 -23.46 19.55 -19.73
C LYS A 646 -22.39 19.87 -18.67
N GLU A 647 -21.62 20.95 -18.88
CA GLU A 647 -20.70 21.48 -17.85
C GLU A 647 -21.43 22.03 -16.61
N ILE A 648 -22.63 22.57 -16.79
CA ILE A 648 -23.43 23.20 -15.72
C ILE A 648 -24.23 22.13 -14.94
N ASP A 649 -24.78 21.13 -15.63
CA ASP A 649 -25.51 20.01 -15.02
C ASP A 649 -24.60 18.89 -14.43
N GLY A 650 -23.27 19.07 -14.47
CA GLY A 650 -22.24 18.08 -14.09
C GLY A 650 -22.22 17.58 -12.63
N GLN A 651 -23.30 17.79 -11.87
CA GLN A 651 -23.51 17.29 -10.50
C GLN A 651 -24.81 16.45 -10.36
N ASN A 652 -25.69 16.45 -11.35
CA ASN A 652 -26.95 15.70 -11.35
C ASN A 652 -26.74 14.22 -11.75
N ARG A 653 -26.31 13.39 -10.78
CA ARG A 653 -26.13 11.94 -10.95
C ARG A 653 -27.47 11.19 -11.03
N ALA A 654 -28.07 11.12 -12.21
CA ALA A 654 -29.20 10.23 -12.50
C ALA A 654 -28.78 8.92 -13.23
N ASN A 655 -27.84 8.99 -14.19
CA ASN A 655 -27.63 7.94 -15.19
C ASN A 655 -26.28 7.17 -15.06
N SER A 656 -25.84 6.80 -13.86
CA SER A 656 -24.54 6.09 -13.68
C SER A 656 -24.67 4.57 -13.64
N GLY A 657 -24.02 3.86 -14.57
CA GLY A 657 -24.00 2.40 -14.63
C GLY A 657 -22.82 1.76 -13.87
N ILE A 658 -22.72 0.42 -13.91
CA ILE A 658 -21.55 -0.31 -13.37
C ILE A 658 -20.26 0.07 -14.10
N ILE A 659 -20.30 0.33 -15.42
CA ILE A 659 -19.09 0.69 -16.18
C ILE A 659 -18.46 2.01 -15.74
N ASP A 660 -19.19 2.89 -15.05
CA ASP A 660 -18.64 4.12 -14.46
C ASP A 660 -17.85 3.85 -13.16
N GLN A 661 -17.85 2.59 -12.71
CA GLN A 661 -17.15 2.05 -11.54
C GLN A 661 -16.21 0.89 -11.91
N MET A 662 -16.01 0.64 -13.21
CA MET A 662 -15.05 -0.33 -13.76
C MET A 662 -13.70 0.34 -14.04
N GLU A 663 -12.64 -0.42 -13.79
CA GLU A 663 -11.25 -0.01 -13.98
C GLU A 663 -10.79 -0.21 -15.43
N SER A 664 -9.55 0.20 -15.71
CA SER A 664 -8.97 0.26 -17.06
C SER A 664 -9.04 -1.07 -17.83
N PHE A 665 -8.57 -2.15 -17.19
CA PHE A 665 -8.51 -3.49 -17.81
C PHE A 665 -9.90 -4.15 -17.94
N GLU A 666 -10.84 -3.88 -17.04
CA GLU A 666 -12.22 -4.40 -17.15
C GLU A 666 -12.92 -3.82 -18.39
N LYS A 667 -12.74 -2.52 -18.64
CA LYS A 667 -13.30 -1.81 -19.81
C LYS A 667 -12.66 -2.29 -21.12
N MET A 668 -11.35 -2.52 -21.13
CA MET A 668 -10.67 -3.16 -22.26
C MET A 668 -11.21 -4.58 -22.50
N GLY A 669 -11.47 -5.37 -21.44
CA GLY A 669 -12.07 -6.71 -21.53
C GLY A 669 -13.42 -6.72 -22.25
N ILE A 670 -14.30 -5.77 -21.95
CA ILE A 670 -15.58 -5.57 -22.64
C ILE A 670 -15.39 -5.35 -24.15
N LEU A 671 -14.42 -4.52 -24.54
CA LEU A 671 -14.12 -4.25 -25.96
C LEU A 671 -13.52 -5.49 -26.66
N HIS A 672 -12.62 -6.22 -25.99
CA HIS A 672 -12.08 -7.47 -26.52
C HIS A 672 -13.17 -8.54 -26.71
N VAL A 673 -14.18 -8.62 -25.83
CA VAL A 673 -15.37 -9.48 -26.04
C VAL A 673 -16.16 -9.04 -27.28
N LYS A 674 -16.50 -7.75 -27.41
CA LYS A 674 -17.28 -7.25 -28.57
C LYS A 674 -16.53 -7.45 -29.90
N MET A 675 -15.22 -7.25 -29.93
CA MET A 675 -14.38 -7.56 -31.10
C MET A 675 -14.41 -9.06 -31.43
N THR A 676 -14.38 -9.97 -30.44
CA THR A 676 -14.52 -11.42 -30.69
C THR A 676 -15.93 -11.78 -31.18
N GLN A 677 -16.99 -11.12 -30.67
CA GLN A 677 -18.35 -11.30 -31.19
C GLN A 677 -18.42 -10.92 -32.69
N LEU A 678 -17.80 -9.80 -33.09
CA LEU A 678 -17.76 -9.39 -34.50
C LEU A 678 -16.95 -10.36 -35.39
N SER A 679 -15.86 -10.95 -34.88
CA SER A 679 -15.13 -12.01 -35.60
C SER A 679 -15.94 -13.30 -35.77
N LEU A 680 -16.75 -13.67 -34.78
CA LEU A 680 -17.64 -14.83 -34.90
C LEU A 680 -18.79 -14.56 -35.87
N LEU A 681 -19.36 -13.36 -35.86
CA LEU A 681 -20.38 -12.94 -36.84
C LEU A 681 -19.83 -12.87 -38.28
N GLU A 682 -18.54 -12.57 -38.46
CA GLU A 682 -17.89 -12.59 -39.78
C GLU A 682 -17.91 -13.99 -40.42
N GLU A 683 -17.63 -15.04 -39.64
CA GLU A 683 -17.63 -16.43 -40.13
C GLU A 683 -19.04 -17.05 -40.18
N ILE A 684 -19.93 -16.69 -39.25
CA ILE A 684 -21.29 -17.26 -39.17
C ILE A 684 -22.26 -16.60 -40.18
N GLU A 685 -22.25 -15.28 -40.27
CA GLU A 685 -23.24 -14.50 -41.06
C GLU A 685 -22.61 -13.75 -42.24
N GLY A 686 -21.28 -13.62 -42.27
CA GLY A 686 -20.52 -13.02 -43.35
C GLY A 686 -20.02 -11.60 -43.05
N VAL A 687 -18.88 -11.26 -43.65
CA VAL A 687 -18.13 -10.00 -43.43
C VAL A 687 -18.98 -8.73 -43.50
N SER A 688 -20.06 -8.70 -44.30
CA SER A 688 -20.96 -7.54 -44.35
C SER A 688 -21.60 -7.23 -43.00
N VAL A 689 -22.09 -8.24 -42.27
CA VAL A 689 -22.78 -8.05 -40.99
C VAL A 689 -21.78 -7.60 -39.91
N ALA A 690 -20.60 -8.22 -39.88
CA ALA A 690 -19.51 -7.83 -38.98
C ALA A 690 -19.01 -6.40 -39.23
N VAL A 691 -19.02 -5.93 -40.48
CA VAL A 691 -18.71 -4.53 -40.82
C VAL A 691 -19.79 -3.57 -40.32
N ASP A 692 -21.06 -3.92 -40.45
CA ASP A 692 -22.16 -3.03 -40.03
C ASP A 692 -22.18 -2.85 -38.49
N GLY A 693 -21.65 -3.81 -37.72
CA GLY A 693 -21.42 -3.71 -36.28
C GLY A 693 -20.19 -2.89 -35.84
N CYS A 694 -19.42 -2.29 -36.76
CA CYS A 694 -18.23 -1.50 -36.41
C CYS A 694 -18.57 -0.18 -35.69
N ASP A 695 -19.69 0.46 -36.04
CA ASP A 695 -20.12 1.72 -35.42
C ASP A 695 -20.54 1.50 -33.95
N GLU A 696 -21.14 0.34 -33.62
CA GLU A 696 -21.43 -0.05 -32.24
C GLU A 696 -20.16 -0.19 -31.40
N LEU A 697 -19.08 -0.74 -31.96
CA LEU A 697 -17.81 -0.91 -31.26
C LEU A 697 -17.14 0.44 -30.94
N LEU A 698 -17.23 1.41 -31.86
CA LEU A 698 -16.75 2.77 -31.65
C LEU A 698 -17.61 3.53 -30.62
N ALA A 699 -18.94 3.39 -30.67
CA ALA A 699 -19.85 3.95 -29.69
C ALA A 699 -19.62 3.37 -28.28
N LEU A 700 -19.41 2.06 -28.18
CA LEU A 700 -19.05 1.36 -26.94
C LEU A 700 -17.72 1.86 -26.37
N HIS A 701 -16.70 2.03 -27.20
CA HIS A 701 -15.43 2.64 -26.76
C HIS A 701 -15.64 4.05 -26.19
N ALA A 702 -16.40 4.90 -26.88
CA ALA A 702 -16.71 6.26 -26.41
C ALA A 702 -17.49 6.26 -25.09
N ARG A 703 -18.45 5.35 -24.90
CA ARG A 703 -19.20 5.19 -23.63
C ARG A 703 -18.32 4.72 -22.47
N LEU A 704 -17.29 3.90 -22.73
CA LEU A 704 -16.41 3.34 -21.71
C LEU A 704 -15.28 4.31 -21.29
N PHE A 705 -14.65 5.00 -22.25
CA PHE A 705 -13.44 5.80 -22.03
C PHE A 705 -13.61 7.32 -22.22
N GLY A 706 -14.76 7.79 -22.69
CA GLY A 706 -15.01 9.17 -23.09
C GLY A 706 -14.38 9.50 -24.45
N ASP A 707 -14.52 10.75 -24.91
CA ASP A 707 -13.82 11.20 -26.12
C ASP A 707 -12.32 11.40 -25.84
N THR A 708 -11.52 10.48 -26.37
CA THR A 708 -10.06 10.54 -26.34
C THR A 708 -9.47 11.73 -27.11
N SER A 709 -10.25 12.37 -27.98
CA SER A 709 -9.82 13.57 -28.73
C SER A 709 -9.94 14.82 -27.86
N ALA A 710 -11.06 15.01 -27.16
CA ALA A 710 -11.31 16.14 -26.27
C ALA A 710 -10.33 16.27 -25.10
N GLU A 711 -9.84 15.16 -24.53
CA GLU A 711 -8.89 15.16 -23.40
C GLU A 711 -7.65 16.03 -23.65
N THR A 712 -7.21 16.14 -24.91
CA THR A 712 -6.06 16.94 -25.35
C THR A 712 -6.11 18.41 -24.93
N SER A 713 -7.32 18.98 -24.83
CA SER A 713 -7.54 20.39 -24.47
C SER A 713 -7.47 20.66 -22.97
N SER A 714 -7.47 19.61 -22.13
CA SER A 714 -7.57 19.72 -20.66
C SER A 714 -6.21 19.84 -19.94
N LEU A 715 -5.09 19.65 -20.64
CA LEU A 715 -3.74 19.68 -20.06
C LEU A 715 -3.41 21.09 -19.51
N PRO A 716 -3.30 21.28 -18.18
CA PRO A 716 -2.92 22.57 -17.63
C PRO A 716 -1.46 22.84 -17.97
N VAL A 717 -1.17 23.98 -18.61
CA VAL A 717 0.20 24.48 -18.71
C VAL A 717 0.75 24.61 -17.29
N PRO A 718 1.85 23.92 -16.92
CA PRO A 718 2.37 23.97 -15.57
C PRO A 718 2.71 25.42 -15.20
N ALA A 719 2.08 25.93 -14.14
CA ALA A 719 2.42 27.24 -13.60
C ALA A 719 3.92 27.24 -13.21
N PRO A 720 4.70 28.27 -13.60
CA PRO A 720 6.14 28.26 -13.37
C PRO A 720 6.43 28.17 -11.87
N ALA A 721 7.17 27.13 -11.48
CA ALA A 721 7.49 26.86 -10.08
C ALA A 721 8.23 28.05 -9.43
N PRO A 722 7.96 28.36 -8.13
CA PRO A 722 8.63 29.45 -7.44
C PRO A 722 10.15 29.21 -7.39
N SER A 723 10.91 30.13 -7.97
CA SER A 723 12.34 29.94 -8.22
C SER A 723 13.19 30.03 -6.95
N THR A 724 13.76 28.90 -6.52
CA THR A 724 14.87 28.88 -5.55
C THR A 724 16.12 28.24 -6.15
N MET A 725 17.24 28.96 -6.03
CA MET A 725 18.59 28.63 -6.53
C MET A 725 18.75 28.64 -8.05
N ALA A 726 19.62 29.52 -8.53
CA ALA A 726 19.94 29.69 -9.95
C ALA A 726 21.31 29.08 -10.29
N PRO A 727 21.49 28.41 -11.45
CA PRO A 727 22.80 28.02 -11.94
C PRO A 727 23.60 29.24 -12.45
N PRO A 728 24.94 29.16 -12.48
CA PRO A 728 25.80 30.25 -12.96
C PRO A 728 25.62 30.50 -14.47
N LYS A 729 25.80 31.76 -14.91
CA LYS A 729 25.52 32.21 -16.27
C LYS A 729 26.79 32.52 -17.10
N THR A 730 26.95 31.83 -18.22
CA THR A 730 27.55 32.30 -19.49
C THR A 730 26.97 31.42 -20.61
N ALA A 731 26.22 31.90 -21.63
CA ALA A 731 26.56 32.87 -22.70
C ALA A 731 27.49 32.21 -23.77
N VAL A 732 27.24 32.21 -25.09
CA VAL A 732 26.24 32.90 -25.97
C VAL A 732 25.90 32.04 -27.22
N GLY A 733 24.64 32.02 -27.68
CA GLY A 733 24.21 31.76 -29.08
C GLY A 733 24.39 30.32 -29.64
N SER A 734 23.73 29.91 -30.73
CA SER A 734 22.66 30.53 -31.54
C SER A 734 21.78 29.43 -32.20
N SER A 735 20.67 29.78 -32.84
CA SER A 735 19.71 28.83 -33.44
C SER A 735 19.95 28.56 -34.93
N ILE A 736 19.84 27.29 -35.35
CA ILE A 736 19.65 26.90 -36.77
C ILE A 736 18.56 25.82 -36.85
N ARG A 737 17.73 25.89 -37.90
CA ARG A 737 16.68 24.91 -38.21
C ARG A 737 17.23 23.71 -39.00
N GLY A 738 16.96 22.50 -38.49
CA GLY A 738 16.42 21.39 -39.29
C GLY A 738 17.33 20.51 -40.17
N SER A 739 16.73 19.36 -40.53
CA SER A 739 17.06 18.44 -41.63
C SER A 739 18.23 17.44 -41.49
N ILE A 740 17.84 16.18 -41.26
CA ILE A 740 18.18 14.95 -42.02
C ILE A 740 19.62 14.83 -42.61
N LEU A 741 20.36 13.80 -42.17
CA LEU A 741 20.83 12.69 -43.05
C LEU A 741 21.58 11.58 -42.28
N ARG A 742 21.36 10.31 -42.68
CA ARG A 742 22.28 9.19 -42.37
C ARG A 742 23.44 9.21 -43.38
N GLY A 743 24.66 8.91 -42.95
CA GLY A 743 25.83 8.77 -43.84
C GLY A 743 26.89 7.85 -43.25
N ARG A 744 27.42 6.91 -44.04
CA ARG A 744 28.40 5.88 -43.61
C ARG A 744 29.84 6.25 -43.97
N SER A 745 30.76 5.62 -43.24
CA SER A 745 32.05 5.06 -43.70
C SER A 745 33.26 5.96 -44.07
N SER A 746 34.27 5.88 -43.18
CA SER A 746 35.62 5.32 -43.47
C SER A 746 36.82 6.26 -43.76
N VAL A 747 38.00 5.64 -43.69
CA VAL A 747 39.36 6.06 -44.12
C VAL A 747 40.16 7.02 -43.20
N ARG A 748 40.72 6.44 -42.12
CA ARG A 748 42.19 6.18 -41.99
C ARG A 748 43.16 7.32 -42.37
N SER A 749 43.97 7.82 -41.41
CA SER A 749 45.45 7.60 -41.34
C SER A 749 46.26 8.65 -40.54
N ALA A 750 47.33 8.17 -39.90
CA ALA A 750 48.63 8.82 -39.64
C ALA A 750 48.78 10.15 -38.84
N GLN A 751 49.28 9.99 -37.61
CA GLN A 751 50.57 10.53 -37.11
C GLN A 751 50.88 12.05 -37.15
N LYS A 752 51.22 12.61 -35.98
CA LYS A 752 52.61 12.85 -35.45
C LYS A 752 52.83 14.24 -34.80
N LEU A 753 53.71 14.22 -33.80
CA LEU A 753 54.59 15.31 -33.30
C LEU A 753 53.96 16.51 -32.57
N THR A 754 54.27 16.56 -31.26
CA THR A 754 54.54 17.80 -30.52
C THR A 754 55.85 18.45 -31.04
N PRO A 755 56.12 19.75 -30.77
CA PRO A 755 56.79 20.08 -29.49
C PRO A 755 56.37 21.41 -28.83
N SER A 756 56.78 21.51 -27.56
CA SER A 756 56.80 22.62 -26.60
C SER A 756 57.22 24.03 -27.09
N THR A 757 56.72 25.07 -26.41
CA THR A 757 57.59 26.11 -25.79
C THR A 757 56.86 26.93 -24.70
N ASP A 758 57.46 27.02 -23.50
CA ASP A 758 57.33 28.17 -22.59
C ASP A 758 58.39 29.24 -22.97
N PRO A 759 58.15 30.55 -22.73
CA PRO A 759 58.91 31.27 -21.67
C PRO A 759 58.07 32.37 -20.93
N THR A 760 57.90 32.41 -19.59
CA THR A 760 58.81 32.80 -18.46
C THR A 760 58.93 34.32 -18.11
N VAL A 761 59.09 34.63 -16.81
CA VAL A 761 59.57 35.90 -16.13
C VAL A 761 58.67 37.15 -16.28
N THR A 762 58.20 37.88 -15.25
CA THR A 762 58.95 38.69 -14.24
C THR A 762 58.11 39.13 -13.01
N GLY A 763 58.78 39.36 -11.86
CA GLY A 763 58.28 40.14 -10.70
C GLY A 763 58.60 41.65 -10.82
N PRO A 764 58.73 42.47 -9.74
CA PRO A 764 59.24 42.09 -8.39
C PRO A 764 58.59 42.78 -7.13
N HIS A 765 58.93 42.25 -5.93
CA HIS A 765 59.23 42.94 -4.64
C HIS A 765 58.25 44.03 -4.06
N GLU A 766 57.60 43.84 -2.89
CA GLU A 766 58.07 43.93 -1.46
C GLU A 766 57.76 45.30 -0.78
N SER A 767 57.60 45.47 0.55
CA SER A 767 57.65 44.56 1.72
C SER A 767 56.98 45.19 2.99
N ASN A 768 56.83 44.38 4.06
CA ASN A 768 56.86 44.75 5.51
C ASN A 768 55.66 45.52 6.14
N LEU A 769 55.28 45.32 7.42
CA LEU A 769 55.72 44.36 8.47
C LEU A 769 54.69 44.18 9.63
N SER A 770 54.97 43.19 10.51
CA SER A 770 54.43 42.91 11.86
C SER A 770 53.04 42.22 12.00
N GLY A 771 52.93 41.25 12.94
CA GLY A 771 51.67 40.53 13.24
C GLY A 771 51.71 38.99 13.40
N GLN A 772 52.88 38.39 13.70
CA GLN A 772 53.07 36.93 13.93
C GLN A 772 52.49 36.42 15.29
N PRO A 773 52.44 35.10 15.63
CA PRO A 773 52.66 33.88 14.81
C PRO A 773 51.71 32.63 15.10
N ILE A 774 51.41 31.82 14.05
CA ILE A 774 51.71 30.35 13.89
C ILE A 774 51.09 29.30 14.87
N THR A 775 50.68 28.06 14.50
CA THR A 775 50.28 27.34 13.24
C THR A 775 49.62 26.00 13.59
N ALA A 776 48.96 25.33 12.63
CA ALA A 776 48.90 23.86 12.57
C ALA A 776 50.00 23.28 11.63
N PRO A 777 50.60 22.11 11.93
CA PRO A 777 51.43 21.32 10.98
C PRO A 777 50.54 20.54 9.99
N SER A 778 50.89 20.13 8.74
CA SER A 778 52.11 20.04 7.88
C SER A 778 52.36 18.59 7.40
N ILE A 779 53.02 18.41 6.24
CA ILE A 779 52.93 17.20 5.37
C ILE A 779 54.34 16.58 5.07
N GLN A 780 54.36 15.37 4.48
CA GLN A 780 55.42 14.74 3.62
C GLN A 780 56.67 14.12 4.31
N VAL A 781 57.40 13.15 3.71
CA VAL A 781 57.20 12.42 2.42
C VAL A 781 56.65 10.98 2.68
N THR A 782 57.00 9.79 2.16
CA THR A 782 58.00 9.16 1.24
C THR A 782 57.38 7.86 0.66
N ASP A 783 57.59 7.29 -0.55
CA ASP A 783 58.12 7.76 -1.85
C ASP A 783 57.55 6.89 -3.03
N GLU A 784 58.18 5.76 -3.41
CA GLU A 784 57.88 4.89 -4.59
C GLU A 784 57.17 3.56 -4.18
N ASP A 785 56.40 2.81 -4.99
CA ASP A 785 56.55 2.40 -6.42
C ASP A 785 55.16 2.19 -7.10
N GLY A 786 55.07 2.04 -8.44
CA GLY A 786 53.77 2.16 -9.16
C GLY A 786 53.40 1.12 -10.25
N SER A 787 52.10 1.01 -10.56
CA SER A 787 51.55 0.46 -11.83
C SER A 787 50.07 0.85 -12.06
N HIS A 788 49.56 0.72 -13.30
CA HIS A 788 48.29 1.30 -13.78
C HIS A 788 47.25 0.30 -14.31
N ASN A 789 46.00 0.80 -14.41
CA ASN A 789 44.82 0.31 -15.18
C ASN A 789 44.12 -0.96 -14.66
N ASN A 790 42.79 -1.01 -14.42
CA ASN A 790 41.57 -0.41 -15.02
C ASN A 790 40.92 -1.30 -16.12
N HIS A 791 39.58 -1.21 -16.19
CA HIS A 791 38.61 -1.80 -17.14
C HIS A 791 38.04 -3.21 -16.90
N ASN A 792 36.75 -3.23 -16.55
CA ASN A 792 35.77 -4.18 -17.08
C ASN A 792 35.81 -4.20 -18.61
N HIS A 793 35.53 -5.34 -19.24
CA HIS A 793 34.65 -5.41 -20.42
C HIS A 793 34.05 -6.82 -20.61
N HIS A 794 32.80 -6.88 -21.06
CA HIS A 794 32.13 -8.11 -21.50
C HIS A 794 32.69 -8.57 -22.86
N HIS A 795 32.63 -9.87 -23.14
CA HIS A 795 32.53 -10.40 -24.51
C HIS A 795 31.70 -11.69 -24.54
N LEU A 796 31.07 -11.97 -25.69
CA LEU A 796 30.17 -13.10 -25.95
C LEU A 796 30.79 -14.08 -26.95
N PHE A 797 30.46 -15.38 -26.79
CA PHE A 797 30.52 -16.55 -27.71
C PHE A 797 31.59 -16.61 -28.82
N HIS A 798 32.32 -17.73 -28.99
CA HIS A 798 31.78 -19.01 -29.52
C HIS A 798 32.72 -20.22 -29.31
N HIS A 799 32.13 -21.44 -29.29
CA HIS A 799 32.63 -22.76 -29.78
C HIS A 799 34.09 -23.24 -29.49
N SER A 800 34.39 -24.49 -29.11
CA SER A 800 33.61 -25.76 -29.07
C SER A 800 34.43 -26.94 -28.49
N LYS A 801 33.76 -28.11 -28.35
CA LYS A 801 34.28 -29.51 -28.23
C LYS A 801 34.75 -30.03 -26.86
N ASN A 802 34.14 -31.17 -26.49
CA ASN A 802 34.65 -32.43 -25.88
C ASN A 802 35.53 -32.32 -24.61
N SER A 803 35.43 -33.20 -23.60
CA SER A 803 34.99 -34.61 -23.58
C SER A 803 34.49 -35.09 -22.20
N ASP A 804 34.09 -36.36 -22.13
CA ASP A 804 33.59 -37.12 -20.97
C ASP A 804 34.53 -37.17 -19.74
N GLY A 805 33.98 -37.46 -18.54
CA GLY A 805 34.78 -37.96 -17.41
C GLY A 805 34.26 -37.71 -15.98
N GLN A 806 33.45 -38.62 -15.45
CA GLN A 806 33.35 -38.89 -13.99
C GLN A 806 34.24 -40.09 -13.62
N PRO A 807 34.53 -40.38 -12.33
CA PRO A 807 34.79 -39.48 -11.20
C PRO A 807 36.11 -39.86 -10.46
N GLY A 808 36.60 -39.02 -9.54
CA GLY A 808 37.87 -39.29 -8.82
C GLY A 808 37.90 -38.84 -7.35
N VAL A 809 37.84 -39.79 -6.42
CA VAL A 809 37.98 -39.56 -4.97
C VAL A 809 39.44 -39.78 -4.53
N GLN A 810 40.02 -38.85 -3.76
CA GLN A 810 41.00 -39.22 -2.72
C GLN A 810 41.14 -38.15 -1.61
N ARG A 811 41.77 -38.53 -0.49
CA ARG A 811 41.80 -37.81 0.79
C ARG A 811 43.22 -37.44 1.23
N SER A 812 43.33 -36.38 2.03
CA SER A 812 44.42 -36.08 2.98
C SER A 812 45.78 -35.65 2.35
N SER A 813 46.76 -35.08 3.08
CA SER A 813 46.91 -35.01 4.54
C SER A 813 47.67 -33.77 5.06
N SER A 814 47.34 -33.37 6.29
CA SER A 814 48.18 -32.77 7.35
C SER A 814 49.33 -31.80 7.03
N LYS A 815 49.40 -30.69 7.78
CA LYS A 815 50.43 -30.52 8.84
C LYS A 815 50.09 -29.48 9.91
N LEU A 816 50.75 -29.63 11.06
CA LEU A 816 50.44 -29.02 12.36
C LEU A 816 51.07 -27.63 12.56
N GLN A 817 50.36 -26.76 13.31
CA GLN A 817 50.82 -25.91 14.45
C GLN A 817 52.07 -24.99 14.24
N LYS A 818 52.47 -24.05 15.13
CA LYS A 818 52.23 -23.86 16.57
C LYS A 818 52.67 -22.46 17.04
N ARG A 819 51.96 -21.86 18.00
CA ARG A 819 52.38 -20.92 19.09
C ARG A 819 51.16 -20.07 19.53
N SER A 820 50.94 -19.58 20.76
CA SER A 820 51.28 -19.94 22.18
C SER A 820 51.14 -18.67 23.04
N ALA A 821 50.91 -18.64 24.36
CA ALA A 821 50.26 -19.52 25.35
C ALA A 821 50.42 -18.85 26.75
N SER A 822 49.41 -18.87 27.63
CA SER A 822 49.55 -18.78 29.12
C SER A 822 48.17 -18.69 29.81
N SER A 823 48.06 -18.77 31.15
CA SER A 823 48.05 -20.04 31.93
C SER A 823 47.89 -19.78 33.44
N LEU A 824 47.14 -20.63 34.17
CA LEU A 824 47.27 -21.01 35.61
C LEU A 824 46.08 -21.97 35.95
N ARG A 825 46.28 -23.28 36.19
CA ARG A 825 46.40 -24.00 37.50
C ARG A 825 45.19 -23.82 38.46
N ARG A 826 44.66 -24.86 39.13
CA ARG A 826 45.34 -25.98 39.84
C ARG A 826 44.43 -27.23 40.08
N LYS A 827 45.00 -28.45 39.92
CA LYS A 827 44.79 -29.81 40.55
C LYS A 827 43.56 -30.10 41.48
N SER A 828 43.06 -31.35 41.67
CA SER A 828 43.59 -32.73 41.42
C SER A 828 42.56 -33.90 41.60
N GLN A 829 42.88 -35.09 41.06
CA GLN A 829 42.81 -36.51 41.57
C GLN A 829 41.93 -36.87 42.80
N MET A 830 41.38 -38.09 43.02
CA MET A 830 41.28 -39.38 42.26
C MET A 830 40.24 -40.34 42.93
N ASP A 831 39.78 -41.34 42.16
CA ASP A 831 39.43 -42.75 42.47
C ASP A 831 38.61 -43.22 43.72
N ALA A 832 37.62 -44.09 43.38
CA ALA A 832 37.30 -45.41 43.95
C ALA A 832 36.50 -45.65 45.28
N GLU A 833 35.46 -46.49 45.09
CA GLU A 833 35.02 -47.66 45.90
C GLU A 833 34.10 -47.60 47.15
N GLN A 834 33.10 -48.50 47.08
CA GLN A 834 32.35 -49.22 48.12
C GLN A 834 31.30 -48.50 49.02
N ALA A 835 30.29 -49.29 49.40
CA ALA A 835 29.19 -48.96 50.33
C ALA A 835 29.38 -49.73 51.67
N PRO A 836 28.50 -49.58 52.70
CA PRO A 836 27.30 -50.46 52.76
C PRO A 836 26.07 -49.90 53.55
N ASP A 837 25.14 -50.82 53.83
CA ASP A 837 24.17 -50.88 54.96
C ASP A 837 22.79 -50.19 54.91
N VAL A 838 21.84 -50.90 55.56
CA VAL A 838 20.37 -50.68 55.59
C VAL A 838 19.83 -51.23 56.92
N PRO A 839 18.80 -50.60 57.53
CA PRO A 839 17.78 -51.42 58.19
C PRO A 839 16.30 -50.98 57.98
N GLN A 840 15.51 -51.93 57.46
CA GLN A 840 14.20 -52.42 57.97
C GLN A 840 12.94 -51.51 57.98
N LEU A 841 11.98 -51.88 57.11
CA LEU A 841 10.62 -52.45 57.38
C LEU A 841 9.87 -52.10 58.70
N PRO A 842 8.51 -51.98 58.70
CA PRO A 842 7.61 -53.03 58.19
C PRO A 842 6.30 -52.64 57.44
N GLU A 843 5.89 -53.57 56.56
CA GLU A 843 4.54 -54.19 56.38
C GLU A 843 3.26 -53.37 56.07
N GLY A 844 2.37 -53.83 55.17
CA GLY A 844 2.47 -54.99 54.28
C GLY A 844 1.22 -55.36 53.43
N ILE A 845 1.45 -56.28 52.47
CA ILE A 845 0.56 -57.39 52.03
C ILE A 845 -0.84 -56.99 51.50
N ASN A 846 -1.03 -56.78 50.18
CA ASN A 846 -1.22 -57.78 49.09
C ASN A 846 -2.63 -58.38 48.95
N THR A 847 -3.17 -58.45 47.71
CA THR A 847 -3.63 -59.72 47.07
C THR A 847 -4.02 -59.58 45.58
N ASN A 848 -3.46 -60.46 44.76
CA ASN A 848 -4.04 -61.20 43.62
C ASN A 848 -4.69 -60.48 42.39
N THR A 849 -3.89 -60.35 41.32
CA THR A 849 -4.02 -61.04 39.99
C THR A 849 -5.33 -61.75 39.57
N PRO A 850 -5.62 -61.97 38.25
CA PRO A 850 -5.14 -61.30 37.01
C PRO A 850 -6.23 -61.20 35.86
N THR A 851 -5.78 -61.10 34.59
CA THR A 851 -6.44 -61.48 33.29
C THR A 851 -7.41 -60.54 32.54
N GLN A 852 -7.03 -60.30 31.27
CA GLN A 852 -7.77 -60.37 29.99
C GLN A 852 -9.05 -59.55 29.67
N ASN A 853 -8.86 -58.66 28.68
CA ASN A 853 -9.56 -58.58 27.37
C ASN A 853 -11.07 -58.25 27.21
N THR A 854 -11.31 -57.62 26.04
CA THR A 854 -12.52 -57.70 25.16
C THR A 854 -13.83 -57.00 25.56
N THR A 855 -13.99 -55.78 25.02
CA THR A 855 -15.09 -55.36 24.13
C THR A 855 -16.57 -55.63 24.49
N GLY A 856 -17.29 -54.54 24.77
CA GLY A 856 -18.16 -53.91 23.74
C GLY A 856 -19.68 -54.07 23.83
N SER A 857 -20.41 -52.99 23.51
CA SER A 857 -21.87 -52.89 23.28
C SER A 857 -22.78 -53.15 24.51
N THR A 858 -23.97 -52.56 24.67
CA THR A 858 -24.84 -51.70 23.80
C THR A 858 -25.52 -50.59 24.64
N GLY A 859 -26.36 -49.73 24.03
CA GLY A 859 -27.28 -48.80 24.75
C GLY A 859 -28.44 -49.51 25.48
N HIS A 860 -29.41 -48.82 26.10
CA HIS A 860 -29.94 -47.49 25.77
C HIS A 860 -30.73 -46.79 26.92
N THR A 861 -30.87 -45.46 26.79
CA THR A 861 -32.02 -44.59 27.19
C THR A 861 -32.56 -44.58 28.64
N ARG A 862 -32.44 -43.41 29.30
CA ARG A 862 -33.52 -42.43 29.67
C ARG A 862 -33.02 -41.46 30.77
N GLN A 863 -33.57 -40.26 31.03
CA GLN A 863 -34.23 -39.21 30.23
C GLN A 863 -34.55 -38.03 31.19
N THR A 864 -34.53 -36.76 30.75
CA THR A 864 -34.88 -35.53 31.54
C THR A 864 -33.98 -35.24 32.77
N SER A 865 -33.80 -33.99 33.24
CA SER A 865 -34.65 -32.78 33.18
C SER A 865 -33.94 -31.51 32.68
N LEU A 866 -34.67 -30.38 32.68
CA LEU A 866 -34.34 -29.11 31.99
C LEU A 866 -34.10 -27.94 32.96
N SER A 867 -33.55 -26.86 32.41
CA SER A 867 -33.39 -25.51 32.98
C SER A 867 -32.18 -25.31 33.93
N GLY A 868 -31.39 -24.23 33.82
CA GLY A 868 -31.37 -23.20 32.76
C GLY A 868 -30.83 -21.86 33.26
N SER A 869 -29.72 -21.38 32.70
CA SER A 869 -29.27 -19.98 32.86
C SER A 869 -28.34 -19.57 31.72
N THR A 870 -28.53 -18.36 31.21
CA THR A 870 -27.78 -17.80 30.07
C THR A 870 -26.43 -17.22 30.50
N ARG A 871 -25.35 -17.62 29.83
CA ARG A 871 -24.12 -16.81 29.74
C ARG A 871 -23.72 -16.61 28.28
N LYS A 872 -23.39 -15.35 27.95
CA LYS A 872 -22.86 -14.95 26.65
C LYS A 872 -21.48 -15.59 26.46
N SER A 873 -21.23 -16.25 25.34
CA SER A 873 -19.90 -16.69 24.93
C SER A 873 -19.11 -15.49 24.42
N ILE A 874 -18.04 -15.12 25.13
CA ILE A 874 -16.97 -14.29 24.57
C ILE A 874 -16.00 -15.24 23.89
N GLU A 875 -15.65 -14.97 22.63
CA GLU A 875 -14.71 -15.77 21.84
C GLU A 875 -13.26 -15.46 22.25
N ASN A 876 -12.74 -16.20 23.22
CA ASN A 876 -11.31 -16.17 23.56
C ASN A 876 -10.57 -17.25 22.73
N LEU A 877 -9.91 -16.83 21.66
CA LEU A 877 -9.04 -17.67 20.84
C LEU A 877 -7.58 -17.60 21.34
N ASP A 878 -7.32 -18.21 22.50
CA ASP A 878 -5.97 -18.37 23.07
C ASP A 878 -5.76 -19.81 23.55
N ARG A 879 -4.66 -20.45 23.12
CA ARG A 879 -4.33 -21.84 23.46
C ARG A 879 -3.02 -21.92 24.27
N PRO A 880 -3.08 -22.14 25.60
CA PRO A 880 -1.87 -22.15 26.43
C PRO A 880 -1.02 -23.42 26.23
N LEU A 881 0.30 -23.23 26.15
CA LEU A 881 1.29 -24.32 26.23
C LEU A 881 1.77 -24.54 27.68
N ARG A 882 2.42 -25.68 27.92
CA ARG A 882 2.75 -26.18 29.27
C ARG A 882 4.05 -25.56 29.83
N PRO A 883 4.16 -25.37 31.16
CA PRO A 883 5.36 -24.83 31.79
C PRO A 883 6.51 -25.86 31.85
N ILE A 884 7.75 -25.37 31.79
CA ILE A 884 9.00 -26.12 32.04
C ILE A 884 9.79 -25.38 33.15
N PRO A 885 10.42 -26.07 34.14
CA PRO A 885 10.77 -25.43 35.41
C PRO A 885 12.26 -25.03 35.58
N HIS A 886 12.47 -23.81 36.12
CA HIS A 886 13.57 -23.35 37.01
C HIS A 886 15.04 -23.45 36.50
N ASN A 887 16.01 -22.62 36.91
CA ASN A 887 16.19 -21.95 38.21
C ASN A 887 16.94 -20.61 38.10
N MET A 888 16.49 -19.58 38.83
CA MET A 888 17.32 -18.63 39.58
C MET A 888 16.46 -17.91 40.65
N PRO A 889 17.02 -17.44 41.78
CA PRO A 889 16.25 -16.94 42.93
C PRO A 889 15.77 -15.47 42.78
N PRO A 890 14.66 -15.06 43.43
CA PRO A 890 13.83 -13.95 42.93
C PRO A 890 13.84 -12.71 43.85
N THR A 891 14.97 -12.00 43.96
CA THR A 891 15.06 -10.79 44.83
C THR A 891 15.90 -9.62 44.28
N SER A 892 16.53 -9.72 43.12
CA SER A 892 17.66 -8.83 42.75
C SER A 892 17.63 -8.16 41.37
N GLN A 893 16.55 -8.26 40.58
CA GLN A 893 16.41 -7.51 39.32
C GLN A 893 15.00 -6.92 39.12
N PRO A 894 14.87 -5.72 38.53
CA PRO A 894 13.59 -5.17 38.08
C PRO A 894 13.08 -5.91 36.83
N PRO A 895 11.76 -5.95 36.58
CA PRO A 895 11.20 -6.73 35.49
C PRO A 895 11.50 -6.11 34.10
N PRO A 896 12.03 -6.88 33.13
CA PRO A 896 11.98 -6.52 31.72
C PRO A 896 10.54 -6.63 31.18
N SER A 897 10.28 -5.99 30.03
CA SER A 897 8.97 -5.97 29.38
C SER A 897 8.56 -7.34 28.82
N GLY A 898 7.45 -7.91 29.33
CA GLY A 898 6.88 -9.18 28.86
C GLY A 898 6.23 -10.01 29.97
N HIS A 899 5.21 -9.47 30.65
CA HIS A 899 4.48 -10.20 31.71
C HIS A 899 3.11 -10.68 31.20
N LYS A 900 2.41 -11.52 31.99
CA LYS A 900 1.10 -12.10 31.64
C LYS A 900 0.03 -11.03 31.30
N ASP A 901 0.15 -9.84 31.86
CA ASP A 901 -0.78 -8.72 31.67
C ASP A 901 -0.40 -7.80 30.49
N GLN A 902 0.82 -7.95 29.97
CA GLN A 902 1.33 -7.30 28.75
C GLN A 902 2.31 -8.25 28.03
N PRO A 903 1.80 -9.28 27.31
CA PRO A 903 2.62 -10.04 26.38
C PRO A 903 3.08 -9.12 25.22
N PRO A 904 4.24 -9.38 24.60
CA PRO A 904 4.62 -8.73 23.36
C PRO A 904 3.60 -9.10 22.28
N LYS A 905 2.82 -8.12 21.82
CA LYS A 905 1.82 -8.31 20.76
C LYS A 905 2.50 -8.20 19.41
N GLN A 906 2.86 -9.34 18.82
CA GLN A 906 3.08 -9.43 17.38
C GLN A 906 1.72 -9.29 16.69
N ASP A 907 1.60 -8.37 15.74
CA ASP A 907 0.36 -8.24 14.98
C ASP A 907 0.35 -9.27 13.84
N THR A 908 -0.42 -10.34 14.03
CA THR A 908 -0.62 -11.41 13.04
C THR A 908 -1.65 -11.04 11.96
N ARG A 909 -2.03 -9.76 11.87
CA ARG A 909 -2.98 -9.27 10.86
C ARG A 909 -2.26 -8.81 9.60
N LEU A 910 -2.51 -9.57 8.54
CA LEU A 910 -2.35 -9.10 7.17
C LEU A 910 -3.32 -7.93 6.85
N PRO A 911 -3.23 -7.27 5.68
CA PRO A 911 -3.99 -6.06 5.30
C PRO A 911 -5.53 -6.12 5.35
N GLY A 912 -6.12 -6.19 6.54
CA GLY A 912 -7.56 -6.42 6.76
C GLY A 912 -7.93 -7.91 6.71
N PRO A 913 -9.21 -8.26 6.92
CA PRO A 913 -9.68 -9.61 6.64
C PRO A 913 -9.49 -9.92 5.15
N PHE A 914 -9.24 -11.20 4.82
CA PHE A 914 -9.16 -11.67 3.44
C PHE A 914 -10.32 -11.11 2.60
N PRO A 915 -10.05 -10.54 1.41
CA PRO A 915 -11.11 -10.17 0.49
C PRO A 915 -11.98 -11.39 0.19
N ASN A 916 -13.31 -11.23 0.22
CA ASN A 916 -14.23 -12.26 -0.28
C ASN A 916 -13.89 -12.56 -1.75
N ALA A 917 -14.17 -13.76 -2.26
CA ALA A 917 -13.81 -14.11 -3.64
C ALA A 917 -14.41 -13.16 -4.71
N SER A 918 -15.56 -12.54 -4.40
CA SER A 918 -16.22 -11.51 -5.21
C SER A 918 -15.64 -10.10 -5.07
N HIS A 919 -14.56 -9.89 -4.32
CA HIS A 919 -13.89 -8.59 -4.24
C HIS A 919 -13.01 -8.36 -5.47
N VAL A 920 -13.36 -7.37 -6.28
CA VAL A 920 -12.46 -6.78 -7.27
C VAL A 920 -11.47 -5.88 -6.53
N THR A 921 -10.18 -6.20 -6.57
CA THR A 921 -9.14 -5.29 -6.10
C THR A 921 -9.08 -4.07 -7.03
N PRO A 922 -9.06 -2.83 -6.53
CA PRO A 922 -8.94 -1.65 -7.39
C PRO A 922 -7.61 -1.66 -8.17
N ASP A 923 -7.62 -1.10 -9.38
CA ASP A 923 -6.40 -0.89 -10.15
C ASP A 923 -5.50 0.17 -9.45
N PRO A 924 -4.17 0.11 -9.64
CA PRO A 924 -3.26 1.17 -9.25
C PRO A 924 -3.61 2.52 -9.90
N TYR A 925 -3.33 3.61 -9.18
CA TYR A 925 -3.47 4.98 -9.70
C TYR A 925 -2.34 5.30 -10.70
N PHE A 926 -2.47 4.77 -11.92
CA PHE A 926 -1.56 5.03 -13.03
C PHE A 926 -1.42 6.53 -13.30
N SER A 927 -0.20 6.94 -13.67
CA SER A 927 0.06 8.30 -14.12
C SER A 927 -0.80 8.64 -15.35
N ARG A 928 -1.15 9.92 -15.52
CA ARG A 928 -2.03 10.37 -16.61
C ARG A 928 -1.57 9.90 -17.99
N ILE A 929 -0.25 9.95 -18.25
CA ILE A 929 0.34 9.49 -19.51
C ILE A 929 0.29 7.97 -19.71
N GLN A 930 0.27 7.17 -18.63
CA GLN A 930 0.12 5.72 -18.72
C GLN A 930 -1.35 5.30 -18.87
N ALA A 931 -2.28 5.96 -18.17
CA ALA A 931 -3.71 5.78 -18.44
C ALA A 931 -4.06 6.20 -19.88
N ARG A 932 -3.43 7.26 -20.40
CA ARG A 932 -3.50 7.68 -21.79
C ARG A 932 -2.96 6.61 -22.76
N ARG A 933 -1.81 6.00 -22.44
CA ARG A 933 -1.23 4.87 -23.21
C ARG A 933 -2.22 3.72 -23.37
N GLN A 934 -2.89 3.33 -22.29
CA GLN A 934 -3.91 2.26 -22.31
C GLN A 934 -5.06 2.60 -23.28
N LYS A 935 -5.66 3.79 -23.13
CA LYS A 935 -6.75 4.27 -24.02
C LYS A 935 -6.34 4.29 -25.49
N VAL A 936 -5.21 4.94 -25.80
CA VAL A 936 -4.75 5.09 -27.19
C VAL A 936 -4.42 3.74 -27.82
N ALA A 937 -3.75 2.84 -27.10
CA ALA A 937 -3.45 1.50 -27.60
C ALA A 937 -4.71 0.67 -27.88
N MET A 938 -5.74 0.77 -27.03
CA MET A 938 -7.04 0.12 -27.25
C MET A 938 -7.75 0.69 -28.49
N LEU A 939 -7.79 2.01 -28.66
CA LEU A 939 -8.45 2.64 -29.81
C LEU A 939 -7.71 2.37 -31.13
N VAL A 940 -6.38 2.36 -31.13
CA VAL A 940 -5.57 1.94 -32.29
C VAL A 940 -5.83 0.48 -32.65
N SER A 941 -5.95 -0.42 -31.65
CA SER A 941 -6.33 -1.82 -31.88
C SER A 941 -7.72 -1.97 -32.51
N ILE A 942 -8.70 -1.16 -32.07
CA ILE A 942 -10.04 -1.11 -32.68
C ILE A 942 -9.98 -0.65 -34.13
N TRP A 943 -9.27 0.45 -34.44
CA TRP A 943 -9.16 0.94 -35.81
C TRP A 943 -8.44 -0.04 -36.75
N ILE A 944 -7.42 -0.74 -36.26
CA ILE A 944 -6.72 -1.79 -36.99
C ILE A 944 -7.65 -2.99 -37.27
N PHE A 945 -8.45 -3.40 -36.29
CA PHE A 945 -9.45 -4.46 -36.44
C PHE A 945 -10.53 -4.08 -37.48
N ILE A 946 -11.06 -2.86 -37.42
CA ILE A 946 -12.01 -2.30 -38.39
C ILE A 946 -11.39 -2.21 -39.80
N SER A 947 -10.12 -1.81 -39.91
CA SER A 947 -9.37 -1.85 -41.18
C SER A 947 -9.25 -3.27 -41.74
N GLY A 948 -9.05 -4.27 -40.87
CA GLY A 948 -9.02 -5.69 -41.25
C GLY A 948 -10.35 -6.16 -41.85
N LEU A 949 -11.46 -5.89 -41.14
CA LEU A 949 -12.83 -6.18 -41.60
C LEU A 949 -13.15 -5.51 -42.93
N TYR A 950 -12.88 -4.20 -43.08
CA TYR A 950 -13.09 -3.49 -44.34
C TYR A 950 -12.23 -4.03 -45.49
N SER A 951 -11.00 -4.49 -45.21
CA SER A 951 -10.11 -5.10 -46.20
C SER A 951 -10.69 -6.44 -46.70
N ARG A 952 -11.14 -7.32 -45.79
CA ARG A 952 -11.81 -8.59 -46.15
C ARG A 952 -13.14 -8.36 -46.88
N ALA A 953 -13.89 -7.34 -46.50
CA ALA A 953 -15.09 -6.85 -47.21
C ALA A 953 -14.79 -6.19 -48.58
N LYS A 954 -13.52 -6.02 -48.96
CA LYS A 954 -13.07 -5.31 -50.18
C LYS A 954 -13.51 -3.84 -50.25
N LYS A 955 -13.91 -3.26 -49.11
CA LYS A 955 -14.21 -1.82 -48.91
C LYS A 955 -12.89 -1.06 -48.70
N PHE A 956 -11.99 -1.12 -49.69
CA PHE A 956 -10.58 -0.76 -49.53
C PHE A 956 -10.30 0.70 -49.13
N GLU A 957 -11.13 1.66 -49.56
CA GLU A 957 -10.98 3.06 -49.13
C GLU A 957 -11.37 3.23 -47.65
N ASN A 958 -12.49 2.63 -47.20
CA ASN A 958 -12.85 2.61 -45.77
C ASN A 958 -11.77 1.94 -44.90
N ALA A 959 -11.12 0.88 -45.39
CA ALA A 959 -10.00 0.24 -44.70
C ALA A 959 -8.79 1.19 -44.58
N LYS A 960 -8.48 1.91 -45.67
CA LYS A 960 -7.40 2.90 -45.74
C LYS A 960 -7.66 4.11 -44.82
N ASP A 961 -8.90 4.55 -44.72
CA ASP A 961 -9.31 5.62 -43.81
C ASP A 961 -9.26 5.16 -42.34
N ALA A 962 -9.74 3.96 -42.01
CA ALA A 962 -9.58 3.36 -40.68
C ALA A 962 -8.10 3.21 -40.26
N ALA A 963 -7.24 2.74 -41.18
CA ALA A 963 -5.79 2.69 -40.97
C ALA A 963 -5.12 4.07 -40.87
N LYS A 964 -5.75 5.13 -41.42
CA LYS A 964 -5.31 6.52 -41.29
C LYS A 964 -5.71 7.10 -39.93
N GLU A 965 -6.90 6.84 -39.42
CA GLU A 965 -7.28 7.27 -38.06
C GLU A 965 -6.36 6.63 -37.01
N ALA A 966 -5.99 5.35 -37.17
CA ALA A 966 -4.96 4.71 -36.36
C ALA A 966 -3.59 5.42 -36.47
N PHE A 967 -3.16 5.78 -37.70
CA PHE A 967 -1.90 6.50 -37.94
C PHE A 967 -1.86 7.88 -37.28
N ASP A 968 -2.93 8.66 -37.42
CA ASP A 968 -3.02 10.02 -36.88
C ASP A 968 -3.09 10.01 -35.34
N LEU A 969 -3.77 9.01 -34.74
CA LEU A 969 -3.78 8.79 -33.28
C LEU A 969 -2.38 8.49 -32.71
N VAL A 970 -1.59 7.63 -33.35
CA VAL A 970 -0.23 7.32 -32.88
C VAL A 970 0.68 8.55 -33.00
N GLY A 971 0.58 9.31 -34.09
CA GLY A 971 1.34 10.56 -34.27
C GLY A 971 0.98 11.64 -33.25
N LEU A 972 -0.30 11.77 -32.88
CA LEU A 972 -0.72 12.64 -31.77
C LEU A 972 -0.13 12.18 -30.43
N PHE A 973 -0.18 10.88 -30.13
CA PHE A 973 0.32 10.34 -28.86
C PHE A 973 1.86 10.37 -28.73
N GLU A 974 2.60 10.21 -29.84
CA GLU A 974 4.04 10.51 -29.87
C GLU A 974 4.31 11.98 -29.51
N SER A 975 3.49 12.91 -30.02
CA SER A 975 3.60 14.33 -29.68
C SER A 975 3.23 14.65 -28.22
N GLU A 976 2.37 13.84 -27.59
CA GLU A 976 2.08 13.92 -26.15
C GLU A 976 3.29 13.44 -25.33
N ILE A 977 3.79 12.22 -25.58
CA ILE A 977 4.93 11.65 -24.83
C ILE A 977 6.20 12.49 -24.98
N THR A 978 6.52 12.97 -26.18
CA THR A 978 7.76 13.76 -26.40
C THR A 978 7.76 15.11 -25.68
N ARG A 979 6.58 15.64 -25.29
CA ARG A 979 6.45 16.86 -24.47
C ARG A 979 6.73 16.58 -22.99
N ASP A 980 6.26 15.44 -22.48
CA ASP A 980 6.51 15.00 -21.09
C ASP A 980 7.91 14.40 -20.90
N SER A 981 8.48 13.76 -21.92
CA SER A 981 9.77 13.07 -21.86
C SER A 981 10.43 12.92 -23.24
N CYS A 982 11.27 13.89 -23.60
CA CYS A 982 12.04 13.93 -24.86
C CYS A 982 13.21 12.91 -24.89
N SER A 983 12.94 11.63 -24.65
CA SER A 983 13.93 10.54 -24.75
C SER A 983 13.40 9.40 -25.63
N SER A 984 14.24 8.86 -26.52
CA SER A 984 13.88 7.72 -27.37
C SER A 984 13.47 6.48 -26.55
N LYS A 985 14.02 6.34 -25.33
CA LYS A 985 13.64 5.30 -24.39
C LYS A 985 12.15 5.34 -24.01
N ALA A 986 11.55 6.53 -23.88
CA ALA A 986 10.14 6.69 -23.50
C ALA A 986 9.15 6.33 -24.64
N LEU A 987 9.62 6.35 -25.89
CA LEU A 987 8.87 5.88 -27.07
C LEU A 987 8.98 4.35 -27.22
N ALA A 988 10.20 3.82 -27.08
CA ALA A 988 10.50 2.41 -27.30
C ALA A 988 10.09 1.46 -26.15
N GLU A 989 10.23 1.87 -24.89
CA GLU A 989 9.73 1.09 -23.74
C GLU A 989 8.29 1.47 -23.41
N LYS A 990 7.40 0.47 -23.31
CA LYS A 990 6.01 0.68 -22.84
C LYS A 990 5.90 1.04 -21.36
N GLY A 991 6.94 0.76 -20.58
CA GLY A 991 6.95 0.91 -19.12
C GLY A 991 6.10 -0.14 -18.41
N TRP A 992 5.66 0.19 -17.20
CA TRP A 992 4.73 -0.62 -16.42
C TRP A 992 3.27 -0.25 -16.74
N GLY A 993 2.35 -1.19 -16.53
CA GLY A 993 0.90 -0.90 -16.54
C GLY A 993 0.20 -1.13 -17.88
N GLY A 994 0.68 -2.07 -18.69
CA GLY A 994 0.02 -2.50 -19.93
C GLY A 994 0.08 -1.48 -21.07
N GLY A 995 -0.77 -1.70 -22.07
CA GLY A 995 -0.67 -1.02 -23.37
C GLY A 995 0.56 -1.45 -24.18
N LYS A 996 0.84 -0.72 -25.26
CA LYS A 996 1.95 -0.93 -26.18
C LYS A 996 2.95 0.24 -26.16
N SER A 997 4.16 0.03 -26.67
CA SER A 997 5.12 1.13 -26.87
C SER A 997 4.70 2.00 -28.07
N VAL A 998 5.26 3.20 -28.23
CA VAL A 998 4.94 4.07 -29.39
C VAL A 998 5.52 3.46 -30.67
N GLU A 999 6.73 2.89 -30.58
CA GLU A 999 7.35 2.16 -31.69
C GLU A 999 6.55 0.89 -32.05
N GLU A 1000 6.00 0.19 -31.06
CA GLU A 1000 5.15 -0.99 -31.25
C GLU A 1000 3.82 -0.60 -31.93
N LEU A 1001 3.18 0.50 -31.52
CA LEU A 1001 1.97 1.04 -32.17
C LEU A 1001 2.24 1.55 -33.60
N TRP A 1002 3.39 2.18 -33.85
CA TRP A 1002 3.80 2.52 -35.21
C TRP A 1002 3.97 1.26 -36.06
N ALA A 1003 4.60 0.22 -35.52
CA ALA A 1003 4.81 -1.04 -36.22
C ALA A 1003 3.49 -1.76 -36.52
N ASP A 1004 2.53 -1.77 -35.58
CA ASP A 1004 1.16 -2.27 -35.81
C ASP A 1004 0.52 -1.58 -37.03
N VAL A 1005 0.49 -0.23 -37.04
CA VAL A 1005 -0.13 0.56 -38.11
C VAL A 1005 0.54 0.34 -39.46
N PHE A 1006 1.87 0.25 -39.50
CA PHE A 1006 2.60 -0.07 -40.74
C PHE A 1006 2.38 -1.52 -41.19
N ALA A 1007 2.21 -2.48 -40.27
CA ALA A 1007 1.84 -3.85 -40.61
C ALA A 1007 0.43 -3.94 -41.20
N THR A 1008 -0.56 -3.25 -40.62
CA THR A 1008 -1.93 -3.19 -41.15
C THR A 1008 -1.97 -2.56 -42.56
N ARG A 1009 -1.20 -1.49 -42.79
CA ARG A 1009 -1.02 -0.89 -44.12
C ARG A 1009 -0.38 -1.88 -45.10
N GLY A 1010 0.59 -2.67 -44.66
CA GLY A 1010 1.18 -3.75 -45.45
C GLY A 1010 0.15 -4.83 -45.84
N GLN A 1011 -0.67 -5.29 -44.88
CA GLN A 1011 -1.75 -6.26 -45.13
C GLN A 1011 -2.82 -5.71 -46.08
N LEU A 1012 -3.23 -4.43 -45.94
CA LEU A 1012 -4.16 -3.78 -46.84
C LEU A 1012 -3.62 -3.69 -48.28
N LEU A 1013 -2.33 -3.40 -48.44
CA LEU A 1013 -1.66 -3.40 -49.75
C LEU A 1013 -1.50 -4.82 -50.33
N LEU A 1014 -1.30 -5.85 -49.50
CA LEU A 1014 -1.36 -7.25 -49.94
C LEU A 1014 -2.76 -7.62 -50.46
N ALA A 1015 -3.83 -7.22 -49.77
CA ALA A 1015 -5.21 -7.47 -50.20
C ALA A 1015 -5.59 -6.74 -51.51
N GLN A 1016 -4.81 -5.73 -51.92
CA GLN A 1016 -4.90 -5.03 -53.20
C GLN A 1016 -3.92 -5.58 -54.26
N GLU A 1017 -3.22 -6.68 -53.99
CA GLU A 1017 -2.13 -7.28 -54.81
C GLU A 1017 -0.91 -6.36 -55.04
N LEU A 1018 -0.78 -5.27 -54.27
CA LEU A 1018 0.32 -4.30 -54.36
C LEU A 1018 1.56 -4.77 -53.58
N LYS A 1019 2.00 -6.01 -53.79
CA LYS A 1019 3.07 -6.70 -53.04
C LYS A 1019 4.38 -5.89 -52.92
N HIS A 1020 4.76 -5.13 -53.95
CA HIS A 1020 5.95 -4.26 -53.89
C HIS A 1020 5.84 -3.09 -52.91
N GLU A 1021 4.63 -2.57 -52.70
CA GLU A 1021 4.36 -1.43 -51.80
C GLU A 1021 4.10 -1.94 -50.38
N ALA A 1022 3.38 -3.06 -50.24
CA ALA A 1022 3.26 -3.79 -48.98
C ALA A 1022 4.64 -4.08 -48.35
N ARG A 1023 5.61 -4.51 -49.17
CA ARG A 1023 7.01 -4.73 -48.74
C ARG A 1023 7.61 -3.51 -48.05
N ALA A 1024 7.37 -2.31 -48.58
CA ALA A 1024 7.95 -1.08 -48.05
C ALA A 1024 7.31 -0.67 -46.71
N GLU A 1025 6.02 -0.97 -46.50
CA GLU A 1025 5.36 -0.75 -45.21
C GLU A 1025 5.80 -1.78 -44.17
N PHE A 1026 5.92 -3.08 -44.51
CA PHE A 1026 6.50 -4.06 -43.59
C PHE A 1026 7.98 -3.76 -43.26
N GLU A 1027 8.78 -3.30 -44.23
CA GLU A 1027 10.14 -2.82 -43.96
C GLU A 1027 10.18 -1.54 -43.09
N ARG A 1028 9.09 -0.78 -42.97
CA ARG A 1028 8.95 0.30 -41.96
C ARG A 1028 8.53 -0.22 -40.60
N ALA A 1029 7.56 -1.14 -40.53
CA ALA A 1029 7.14 -1.75 -39.27
C ALA A 1029 8.34 -2.35 -38.51
N LEU A 1030 9.20 -3.10 -39.20
CA LEU A 1030 10.43 -3.69 -38.63
C LEU A 1030 11.57 -2.69 -38.38
N GLN A 1031 11.43 -1.42 -38.76
CA GLN A 1031 12.34 -0.34 -38.32
C GLN A 1031 11.93 0.25 -36.96
N HIS A 1032 10.64 0.17 -36.60
CA HIS A 1032 10.13 0.59 -35.29
C HIS A 1032 10.17 -0.58 -34.28
N PHE A 1033 9.58 -1.73 -34.63
CA PHE A 1033 9.57 -2.93 -33.79
C PHE A 1033 10.14 -4.15 -34.56
N PRO A 1034 11.43 -4.50 -34.38
CA PRO A 1034 12.10 -5.53 -35.17
C PRO A 1034 11.50 -6.94 -35.06
N ASP A 1035 10.82 -7.23 -33.95
CA ASP A 1035 10.28 -8.56 -33.59
C ASP A 1035 8.78 -8.71 -33.89
N HIS A 1036 8.22 -7.84 -34.74
CA HIS A 1036 6.78 -7.81 -35.03
C HIS A 1036 6.33 -9.03 -35.86
N PRO A 1037 5.42 -9.89 -35.36
CA PRO A 1037 5.07 -11.17 -36.01
C PRO A 1037 4.50 -10.96 -37.43
N VAL A 1038 3.39 -10.22 -37.54
CA VAL A 1038 2.71 -9.95 -38.82
C VAL A 1038 3.64 -9.34 -39.89
N ALA A 1039 4.48 -8.37 -39.51
CA ALA A 1039 5.40 -7.73 -40.45
C ALA A 1039 6.60 -8.61 -40.82
N ILE A 1040 7.07 -9.51 -39.93
CA ILE A 1040 8.05 -10.54 -40.28
C ILE A 1040 7.46 -11.51 -41.30
N VAL A 1041 6.26 -12.04 -41.07
CA VAL A 1041 5.62 -13.01 -41.97
C VAL A 1041 5.30 -12.36 -43.32
N GLY A 1042 4.55 -11.25 -43.33
CA GLY A 1042 4.17 -10.53 -44.55
C GLY A 1042 5.37 -10.05 -45.38
N LEU A 1043 6.48 -9.65 -44.75
CA LEU A 1043 7.72 -9.38 -45.48
C LEU A 1043 8.37 -10.66 -46.03
N SER A 1044 8.39 -11.72 -45.23
CA SER A 1044 9.07 -12.97 -45.60
C SER A 1044 8.39 -13.67 -46.77
N ASP A 1045 7.05 -13.68 -46.84
CA ASP A 1045 6.33 -14.22 -48.00
C ASP A 1045 6.59 -13.42 -49.28
N ILE A 1046 6.69 -12.09 -49.20
CA ILE A 1046 7.08 -11.26 -50.36
C ILE A 1046 8.53 -11.56 -50.78
N LEU A 1047 9.44 -11.77 -49.82
CA LEU A 1047 10.83 -12.14 -50.11
C LEU A 1047 10.96 -13.56 -50.70
N LEU A 1048 10.11 -14.49 -50.28
CA LEU A 1048 10.00 -15.82 -50.88
C LEU A 1048 9.36 -15.74 -52.28
N ASP A 1049 8.31 -14.94 -52.50
CA ASP A 1049 7.73 -14.71 -53.84
C ASP A 1049 8.77 -14.13 -54.83
N ILE A 1050 9.65 -13.24 -54.37
CA ILE A 1050 10.80 -12.72 -55.14
C ILE A 1050 11.81 -13.84 -55.43
N TYR A 1051 12.09 -14.73 -54.47
CA TYR A 1051 12.97 -15.87 -54.68
C TYR A 1051 12.39 -16.88 -55.68
N CYS A 1052 11.10 -17.20 -55.60
CA CYS A 1052 10.38 -18.17 -56.43
C CYS A 1052 10.04 -17.65 -57.86
N GLU A 1053 10.37 -16.40 -58.20
CA GLU A 1053 9.97 -15.73 -59.47
C GLU A 1053 8.46 -15.50 -59.63
N VAL A 1054 7.70 -15.57 -58.53
CA VAL A 1054 6.25 -15.27 -58.48
C VAL A 1054 6.01 -13.77 -58.70
N ILE A 1055 6.91 -12.92 -58.20
CA ILE A 1055 6.96 -11.49 -58.51
C ILE A 1055 8.37 -11.05 -58.96
N PRO A 1056 8.49 -10.00 -59.79
CA PRO A 1056 9.79 -9.45 -60.18
C PRO A 1056 10.59 -8.93 -58.97
N LEU A 1057 11.91 -8.75 -59.16
CA LEU A 1057 12.77 -8.13 -58.14
C LEU A 1057 12.42 -6.64 -57.93
N GLU A 1058 12.02 -5.93 -58.99
CA GLU A 1058 11.69 -4.50 -58.99
C GLU A 1058 10.42 -4.21 -59.81
N LYS A 1059 9.64 -3.22 -59.38
CA LYS A 1059 8.34 -2.85 -59.96
C LYS A 1059 8.49 -2.41 -61.43
N GLY A 1060 8.18 -3.32 -62.35
CA GLY A 1060 8.22 -3.09 -63.80
C GLY A 1060 9.36 -3.79 -64.55
N SER A 1061 10.25 -4.50 -63.87
CA SER A 1061 11.30 -5.29 -64.55
C SER A 1061 10.67 -6.45 -65.35
N LYS A 1062 10.77 -6.39 -66.68
CA LYS A 1062 10.34 -7.45 -67.61
C LYS A 1062 11.51 -7.96 -68.45
N ASN A 1063 11.88 -9.21 -68.25
CA ASN A 1063 12.73 -10.01 -69.14
C ASN A 1063 14.05 -9.35 -69.59
N LEU A 1064 14.86 -8.87 -68.65
CA LEU A 1064 16.31 -8.84 -68.87
C LEU A 1064 16.89 -10.22 -68.54
N LYS A 1065 18.04 -10.56 -69.14
CA LYS A 1065 18.70 -11.87 -68.96
C LYS A 1065 19.15 -12.01 -67.50
N LYS A 1066 18.76 -13.11 -66.82
CA LYS A 1066 19.15 -13.43 -65.43
C LYS A 1066 20.61 -13.04 -65.14
N THR A 1067 20.79 -11.93 -64.44
CA THR A 1067 22.14 -11.43 -64.14
C THR A 1067 22.69 -12.15 -62.91
N PHE A 1068 24.03 -12.18 -62.77
CA PHE A 1068 24.65 -12.72 -61.56
C PHE A 1068 24.18 -11.97 -60.30
N ALA A 1069 24.05 -10.64 -60.39
CA ALA A 1069 23.53 -9.79 -59.32
C ALA A 1069 22.07 -10.12 -58.95
N GLU A 1070 21.19 -10.30 -59.94
CA GLU A 1070 19.78 -10.65 -59.74
C GLU A 1070 19.60 -12.00 -59.03
N THR A 1071 20.37 -13.02 -59.44
CA THR A 1071 20.43 -14.32 -58.73
C THR A 1071 20.93 -14.14 -57.29
N GLN A 1072 21.95 -13.32 -57.07
CA GLN A 1072 22.48 -13.02 -55.74
C GLN A 1072 21.48 -12.25 -54.85
N HIS A 1073 20.72 -11.30 -55.41
CA HIS A 1073 19.67 -10.58 -54.70
C HIS A 1073 18.52 -11.50 -54.28
N ARG A 1074 18.16 -12.48 -55.12
CA ARG A 1074 17.12 -13.47 -54.80
C ARG A 1074 17.56 -14.45 -53.71
N LEU A 1075 18.78 -14.96 -53.76
CA LEU A 1075 19.36 -15.76 -52.67
C LEU A 1075 19.34 -14.96 -51.35
N ALA A 1076 19.77 -13.69 -51.37
CA ALA A 1076 19.71 -12.81 -50.21
C ALA A 1076 18.27 -12.53 -49.72
N ALA A 1077 17.25 -12.58 -50.59
CA ALA A 1077 15.85 -12.47 -50.18
C ALA A 1077 15.39 -13.70 -49.39
N ARG A 1078 15.64 -14.92 -49.91
CA ARG A 1078 15.35 -16.18 -49.20
C ARG A 1078 16.10 -16.26 -47.87
N ASP A 1079 17.40 -15.98 -47.87
CA ASP A 1079 18.23 -16.09 -46.67
C ASP A 1079 17.82 -15.06 -45.59
N ARG A 1080 17.32 -13.89 -46.00
CA ARG A 1080 16.70 -12.90 -45.10
C ARG A 1080 15.35 -13.37 -44.56
N ALA A 1081 14.47 -13.91 -45.40
CA ALA A 1081 13.18 -14.47 -44.98
C ALA A 1081 13.39 -15.58 -43.93
N PHE A 1082 14.27 -16.54 -44.24
CA PHE A 1082 14.67 -17.60 -43.31
C PHE A 1082 15.24 -17.04 -41.99
N GLY A 1083 16.12 -16.03 -42.05
CA GLY A 1083 16.71 -15.40 -40.86
C GLY A 1083 15.69 -14.68 -39.95
N LEU A 1084 14.67 -14.05 -40.54
CA LEU A 1084 13.58 -13.41 -39.80
C LEU A 1084 12.65 -14.45 -39.19
N LEU A 1085 12.15 -15.38 -39.99
CA LEU A 1085 11.22 -16.43 -39.56
C LEU A 1085 11.83 -17.37 -38.51
N SER A 1086 13.09 -17.79 -38.70
CA SER A 1086 13.80 -18.62 -37.72
C SER A 1086 14.11 -17.85 -36.43
N THR A 1087 14.14 -16.52 -36.44
CA THR A 1087 14.16 -15.74 -35.19
C THR A 1087 12.77 -15.77 -34.56
N LEU A 1088 11.74 -15.37 -35.31
CA LEU A 1088 10.36 -15.25 -34.83
C LEU A 1088 9.84 -16.53 -34.15
N THR A 1089 10.00 -17.70 -34.77
CA THR A 1089 9.48 -18.97 -34.21
C THR A 1089 10.19 -19.45 -32.94
N LYS A 1090 11.29 -18.78 -32.54
CA LYS A 1090 11.93 -18.97 -31.22
C LYS A 1090 11.47 -17.92 -30.19
N LEU A 1091 10.98 -16.76 -30.63
CA LEU A 1091 10.37 -15.78 -29.74
C LEU A 1091 9.09 -16.35 -29.14
N GLY A 1092 8.72 -15.90 -27.94
CA GLY A 1092 7.43 -16.25 -27.33
C GLY A 1092 6.24 -15.92 -28.24
N SER A 1093 6.26 -14.73 -28.82
CA SER A 1093 5.24 -14.19 -29.75
C SER A 1093 5.14 -14.90 -31.10
N GLY A 1094 6.08 -15.78 -31.46
CA GLY A 1094 6.08 -16.51 -32.73
C GLY A 1094 6.03 -18.03 -32.59
N TRP A 1095 6.04 -18.56 -31.37
CA TRP A 1095 5.98 -20.01 -31.15
C TRP A 1095 4.58 -20.59 -31.41
N ASP A 1096 3.53 -19.86 -31.03
CA ASP A 1096 2.12 -20.24 -31.21
C ASP A 1096 1.50 -19.64 -32.50
N PHE A 1097 2.31 -19.00 -33.35
CA PHE A 1097 1.84 -18.29 -34.55
C PHE A 1097 2.02 -19.16 -35.80
N SER A 1098 0.92 -19.78 -36.25
CA SER A 1098 0.90 -20.76 -37.35
C SER A 1098 1.43 -20.22 -38.67
N GLU A 1099 1.05 -19.01 -39.06
CA GLU A 1099 1.53 -18.37 -40.29
C GLU A 1099 3.07 -18.28 -40.34
N ALA A 1100 3.74 -18.02 -39.20
CA ALA A 1100 5.20 -17.98 -39.16
C ALA A 1100 5.84 -19.37 -39.32
N TRP A 1101 5.22 -20.42 -38.77
CA TRP A 1101 5.68 -21.78 -38.98
C TRP A 1101 5.42 -22.28 -40.41
N TYR A 1102 4.33 -21.84 -41.04
CA TYR A 1102 4.02 -22.12 -42.45
C TYR A 1102 4.99 -21.41 -43.41
N ALA A 1103 5.22 -20.12 -43.23
CA ALA A 1103 6.22 -19.37 -43.99
C ALA A 1103 7.64 -19.93 -43.75
N LEU A 1104 7.94 -20.40 -42.53
CA LEU A 1104 9.21 -21.07 -42.23
C LEU A 1104 9.31 -22.47 -42.88
N SER A 1105 8.21 -23.24 -42.99
CA SER A 1105 8.22 -24.50 -43.73
C SER A 1105 8.50 -24.27 -45.21
N ARG A 1106 7.86 -23.26 -45.81
CA ARG A 1106 8.14 -22.82 -47.19
C ARG A 1106 9.62 -22.43 -47.36
N ALA A 1107 10.19 -21.69 -46.41
CA ALA A 1107 11.62 -21.34 -46.43
C ALA A 1107 12.56 -22.56 -46.28
N TYR A 1108 12.15 -23.61 -45.56
CA TYR A 1108 12.88 -24.88 -45.51
C TYR A 1108 12.81 -25.65 -46.85
N GLU A 1109 11.65 -25.71 -47.51
CA GLU A 1109 11.49 -26.37 -48.82
C GLU A 1109 12.35 -25.69 -49.89
N GLU A 1110 12.32 -24.36 -49.97
CA GLU A 1110 13.13 -23.53 -50.87
C GLU A 1110 14.64 -23.51 -50.52
N SER A 1111 15.01 -24.17 -49.40
CA SER A 1111 16.38 -24.46 -48.99
C SER A 1111 16.77 -25.94 -49.15
N GLY A 1112 15.84 -26.80 -49.58
CA GLY A 1112 16.04 -28.25 -49.73
C GLY A 1112 15.93 -29.06 -48.43
N GLU A 1113 15.56 -28.45 -47.30
CA GLU A 1113 15.51 -29.09 -45.98
C GLU A 1113 14.15 -29.76 -45.71
N ILE A 1114 13.73 -30.66 -46.60
CA ILE A 1114 12.37 -31.27 -46.62
C ILE A 1114 11.97 -31.89 -45.28
N GLU A 1115 12.87 -32.55 -44.56
CA GLU A 1115 12.58 -33.14 -43.24
C GLU A 1115 12.40 -32.10 -42.12
N ARG A 1116 12.86 -30.85 -42.30
CA ARG A 1116 12.52 -29.72 -41.41
C ARG A 1116 11.21 -29.05 -41.84
N ALA A 1117 10.99 -28.87 -43.14
CA ALA A 1117 9.73 -28.38 -43.68
C ALA A 1117 8.54 -29.23 -43.21
N LYS A 1118 8.65 -30.56 -43.37
CA LYS A 1118 7.65 -31.54 -42.92
C LYS A 1118 7.35 -31.46 -41.42
N LYS A 1119 8.37 -31.21 -40.57
CA LYS A 1119 8.16 -31.03 -39.12
C LYS A 1119 7.47 -29.72 -38.80
N ALA A 1120 7.84 -28.63 -39.47
CA ALA A 1120 7.16 -27.35 -39.33
C ALA A 1120 5.70 -27.42 -39.81
N LEU A 1121 5.41 -28.12 -40.92
CA LEU A 1121 4.05 -28.36 -41.41
C LEU A 1121 3.20 -29.18 -40.43
N TRP A 1122 3.75 -30.24 -39.81
CA TRP A 1122 3.03 -30.96 -38.74
C TRP A 1122 2.76 -30.06 -37.53
N TRP A 1123 3.71 -29.19 -37.16
CA TRP A 1123 3.49 -28.21 -36.09
C TRP A 1123 2.44 -27.14 -36.46
N VAL A 1124 2.33 -26.75 -37.73
CA VAL A 1124 1.22 -25.90 -38.22
C VAL A 1124 -0.12 -26.61 -38.03
N VAL A 1125 -0.23 -27.89 -38.37
CA VAL A 1125 -1.47 -28.66 -38.11
C VAL A 1125 -1.77 -28.75 -36.61
N GLU A 1126 -0.77 -29.03 -35.77
CA GLU A 1126 -0.90 -29.02 -34.29
C GLU A 1126 -1.16 -27.63 -33.67
N LEU A 1127 -1.09 -26.55 -34.46
CA LEU A 1127 -1.51 -25.20 -34.09
C LEU A 1127 -2.95 -24.93 -34.54
N GLU A 1128 -3.25 -25.15 -35.82
CA GLU A 1128 -4.58 -24.93 -36.43
C GLU A 1128 -5.66 -25.81 -35.79
N ASP A 1129 -5.37 -27.08 -35.46
CA ASP A 1129 -6.28 -28.01 -34.77
C ASP A 1129 -6.77 -27.51 -33.38
N ALA A 1130 -6.18 -26.42 -32.87
CA ALA A 1130 -6.54 -25.76 -31.61
C ALA A 1130 -6.56 -24.22 -31.69
N HIS A 1131 -6.52 -23.63 -32.89
CA HIS A 1131 -6.41 -22.17 -33.05
C HIS A 1131 -7.76 -21.47 -32.78
N PRO A 1132 -7.85 -20.52 -31.83
CA PRO A 1132 -9.07 -19.75 -31.59
C PRO A 1132 -9.25 -18.66 -32.66
N ILE A 1133 -10.48 -18.15 -32.84
CA ILE A 1133 -10.79 -17.07 -33.80
C ILE A 1133 -9.96 -15.78 -33.61
N ARG A 1134 -9.41 -15.58 -32.40
CA ARG A 1134 -8.47 -14.50 -32.02
C ARG A 1134 -7.54 -15.00 -30.92
N ASP A 1135 -6.28 -14.56 -30.91
CA ASP A 1135 -5.21 -15.07 -30.02
C ASP A 1135 -5.59 -15.07 -28.53
N TRP A 1136 -5.10 -16.06 -27.78
CA TRP A 1136 -5.33 -16.20 -26.33
C TRP A 1136 -4.98 -14.93 -25.52
N ASP A 1137 -3.97 -14.16 -25.96
CA ASP A 1137 -3.57 -12.90 -25.33
C ASP A 1137 -4.73 -11.89 -25.25
N ASN A 1138 -5.69 -11.93 -26.19
CA ASN A 1138 -6.88 -11.08 -26.19
C ASN A 1138 -7.80 -11.32 -24.99
N ALA A 1139 -7.79 -12.51 -24.39
CA ALA A 1139 -8.51 -12.79 -23.14
C ALA A 1139 -7.71 -12.38 -21.90
N THR A 1140 -6.40 -12.12 -22.03
CA THR A 1140 -5.49 -11.74 -20.93
C THR A 1140 -5.28 -10.25 -20.84
N VAL A 1141 -6.38 -9.51 -20.76
CA VAL A 1141 -6.39 -8.06 -20.65
C VAL A 1141 -5.83 -7.64 -19.27
N GLY A 1142 -4.52 -7.37 -19.24
CA GLY A 1142 -3.75 -7.17 -18.00
C GLY A 1142 -2.92 -8.39 -17.55
N GLY A 1143 -2.76 -9.41 -18.38
CA GLY A 1143 -1.98 -10.62 -18.06
C GLY A 1143 -2.69 -11.56 -17.08
N PHE A 1144 -1.92 -12.40 -16.39
CA PHE A 1144 -2.45 -13.31 -15.36
C PHE A 1144 -2.88 -12.54 -14.10
N VAL A 1145 -4.09 -12.81 -13.63
CA VAL A 1145 -4.70 -12.16 -12.45
C VAL A 1145 -4.70 -13.10 -11.25
N LEU A 1146 -4.52 -12.51 -10.06
CA LEU A 1146 -4.71 -13.07 -8.72
C LEU A 1146 -5.60 -12.10 -7.91
#